data_AF-A0A849ENC3-F1
#
_entry.id   AF-A0A849ENC3-F1
#
_cell.length_a   1.000
_cell.length_b   1.000
_cell.length_c   1.000
_cell.angle_alpha   90.00
_cell.angle_beta   90.00
_cell.angle_gamma   90.00
#
_symmetry.space_group_name_H-M   'P 1'
#
loop_
_entity.id
_entity.type
_entity.pdbx_description
1 polymer ?
#
loop_
_entity_poly.entity_id
_entity_poly.type
_entity_poly.pdbx_seq_one_letter_code
_entity_poly.pdbx_strand_id
1 'polypeptide(L)'
;MPQTEARHSILPHAATVWNEKRKNGTQDRSDLPRSHLNGRDMSTHDLSGANLVGADLSGADLHGINLEHANLRHANLSRADLTGAHLNGALLMGANLYHTQLQGATLRHAELNKARLYCADLTGADLSHAVLNGADFRHAKLTRTRLRRARINAAKFNGADLKGADLTDADLSGAILDGADLSTAKFNPDNLRMAKLKGVILHGHDLRKIDWTGVNLRNADLCDVCLDGATLIETNLTGARLTRASMKQVCLRRCHACGADFKSAHMDGADLKGAVLLDANMSQACLNKADFQGASMKGADLSEANLESANLRQAKLEKARLVKARLRATCLCMSDLSDADCGHCDMRKSNLSGALCPGANMHRADLTGACLTGANLRGVCLAHAQLVQANLCTTNLTRADLRNAQMTRATLKGADLCNARLSYTDLRDSDLCDIICIGADLSHADISGAEIENAETSDWTIVGIKCSHAFSNGHQIRYQEGQFEKTNTVSEHCVSITIPVALSDLACFIGRMIEREIGQRHGEQAIFFSGMARSAIGGTKFTFKTMGTVDQRRQINLRLSCIEQRLRPVLMKSADNENSRFNTAQTRDLPFQSAMMTRPKAFVLHMNERYSRMHPLIQHIMLAMRKEMNRSIDPDLFTPPGAAPPPLPPLVETDDYIMS
;
A
#
# COMPACT_ATOMS: atom_id res chain seq x y z
N MET A 1 -48.37 67.93 27.22
CA MET A 1 -47.01 67.36 27.04
C MET A 1 -47.07 66.27 25.99
N PRO A 2 -46.20 66.32 24.97
CA PRO A 2 -45.67 65.10 24.38
C PRO A 2 -44.14 65.15 24.32
N GLN A 3 -43.49 64.30 25.12
CA GLN A 3 -42.12 63.85 24.93
C GLN A 3 -42.18 62.51 24.21
N THR A 4 -41.92 62.44 22.89
CA THR A 4 -41.56 61.15 22.26
C THR A 4 -40.91 61.23 20.86
N GLU A 5 -40.82 62.37 20.18
CA GLU A 5 -40.27 62.41 18.80
C GLU A 5 -38.88 63.06 18.64
N ALA A 6 -38.26 63.54 19.72
CA ALA A 6 -37.02 64.35 19.62
C ALA A 6 -35.68 63.56 19.63
N ARG A 7 -35.64 62.23 19.47
CA ARG A 7 -34.40 61.43 19.59
C ARG A 7 -33.74 60.95 18.28
N HIS A 8 -34.26 61.32 17.10
CA HIS A 8 -33.80 60.73 15.82
C HIS A 8 -32.76 61.51 15.01
N SER A 9 -32.23 62.65 15.50
CA SER A 9 -31.23 63.45 14.80
C SER A 9 -29.92 63.57 15.61
N ILE A 10 -29.16 62.47 15.73
CA ILE A 10 -27.90 62.45 16.53
C ILE A 10 -26.72 63.09 15.78
N LEU A 11 -26.75 63.15 14.45
CA LEU A 11 -25.76 63.89 13.66
C LEU A 11 -26.42 65.19 13.17
N PRO A 12 -25.81 66.37 13.37
CA PRO A 12 -26.29 67.57 12.71
C PRO A 12 -26.31 67.29 11.20
N HIS A 13 -27.41 67.64 10.52
CA HIS A 13 -27.73 67.28 9.13
C HIS A 13 -26.70 67.71 8.07
N ALA A 14 -25.54 68.26 8.46
CA ALA A 14 -24.44 68.58 7.57
C ALA A 14 -23.12 68.06 8.17
N ALA A 15 -22.43 67.18 7.42
CA ALA A 15 -21.09 66.70 7.73
C ALA A 15 -20.10 67.84 8.05
N THR A 16 -20.30 69.02 7.45
CA THR A 16 -19.55 70.26 7.72
C THR A 16 -19.58 70.67 9.18
N VAL A 17 -20.76 70.68 9.82
CA VAL A 17 -20.92 71.09 11.22
C VAL A 17 -20.26 70.08 12.17
N TRP A 18 -20.39 68.79 11.84
CA TRP A 18 -19.74 67.71 12.60
C TRP A 18 -18.21 67.82 12.50
N ASN A 19 -17.69 67.98 11.28
CA ASN A 19 -16.25 68.05 11.00
C ASN A 19 -15.61 69.30 11.62
N GLU A 20 -16.27 70.46 11.57
CA GLU A 20 -15.78 71.70 12.21
C GLU A 20 -15.68 71.58 13.74
N LYS A 21 -16.67 70.92 14.38
CA LYS A 21 -16.62 70.64 15.82
C LYS A 21 -15.41 69.79 16.20
N ARG A 22 -15.04 68.81 15.37
CA ARG A 22 -13.84 67.97 15.61
C ARG A 22 -12.55 68.76 15.40
N LYS A 23 -12.47 69.63 14.39
CA LYS A 23 -11.30 70.48 14.14
C LYS A 23 -11.01 71.47 15.26
N ASN A 24 -12.05 72.01 15.90
CA ASN A 24 -11.91 73.06 16.92
C ASN A 24 -11.57 72.56 18.33
N GLY A 25 -11.30 71.26 18.50
CA GLY A 25 -10.77 70.72 19.75
C GLY A 25 -11.70 70.83 20.96
N THR A 26 -12.97 71.19 20.77
CA THR A 26 -13.98 71.03 21.81
C THR A 26 -14.05 69.53 22.11
N GLN A 27 -13.48 69.11 23.25
CA GLN A 27 -13.47 67.75 23.77
C GLN A 27 -14.88 67.24 24.12
N ASP A 28 -15.87 67.48 23.26
CA ASP A 28 -17.01 66.60 23.22
C ASP A 28 -16.55 65.39 22.40
N ARG A 29 -15.95 64.41 23.09
CA ARG A 29 -15.91 63.02 22.60
C ARG A 29 -17.36 62.64 22.38
N SER A 30 -17.88 63.01 21.22
CA SER A 30 -19.28 62.83 20.84
C SER A 30 -19.47 61.33 20.71
N ASP A 31 -19.95 60.78 21.82
CA ASP A 31 -20.20 59.38 22.06
C ASP A 31 -21.39 59.00 21.18
N LEU A 32 -21.14 58.13 20.19
CA LEU A 32 -22.15 57.45 19.39
C LEU A 32 -22.30 55.96 19.80
N PRO A 33 -22.18 55.56 21.09
CA PRO A 33 -22.34 54.17 21.44
C PRO A 33 -23.79 53.76 21.17
N ARG A 34 -23.97 52.60 20.54
CA ARG A 34 -25.29 52.04 20.22
C ARG A 34 -26.16 52.97 19.35
N SER A 35 -25.58 53.90 18.61
CA SER A 35 -26.32 54.75 17.67
C SER A 35 -26.86 53.93 16.49
N HIS A 36 -28.04 54.30 15.98
CA HIS A 36 -28.63 53.72 14.76
C HIS A 36 -28.27 54.57 13.53
N LEU A 37 -27.28 54.10 12.77
CA LEU A 37 -26.72 54.74 11.57
C LEU A 37 -26.81 53.82 10.34
N ASN A 38 -27.62 52.78 10.42
CA ASN A 38 -27.80 51.79 9.37
C ASN A 38 -28.31 52.44 8.06
N GLY A 39 -27.71 52.06 6.93
CA GLY A 39 -28.07 52.53 5.60
C GLY A 39 -27.77 54.00 5.30
N ARG A 40 -27.12 54.75 6.22
CA ARG A 40 -26.85 56.18 6.03
C ARG A 40 -25.60 56.41 5.19
N ASP A 41 -25.60 57.49 4.43
CA ASP A 41 -24.37 58.04 3.85
C ASP A 41 -23.62 58.87 4.90
N MET A 42 -22.43 58.40 5.22
CA MET A 42 -21.52 58.94 6.21
C MET A 42 -20.15 59.26 5.61
N SER A 43 -19.96 59.05 4.30
CA SER A 43 -18.69 59.15 3.58
C SER A 43 -17.93 60.47 3.77
N THR A 44 -18.67 61.57 3.95
CA THR A 44 -18.12 62.92 4.14
C THR A 44 -17.80 63.29 5.59
N HIS A 45 -18.07 62.40 6.55
CA HIS A 45 -17.85 62.66 7.98
C HIS A 45 -16.45 62.24 8.42
N ASP A 46 -15.86 62.99 9.34
CA ASP A 46 -14.67 62.58 10.08
C ASP A 46 -15.08 61.93 11.40
N LEU A 47 -14.92 60.62 11.50
CA LEU A 47 -15.22 59.84 12.70
C LEU A 47 -13.94 59.37 13.41
N SER A 48 -12.79 60.00 13.15
CA SER A 48 -11.53 59.68 13.82
C SER A 48 -11.64 59.81 15.33
N GLY A 49 -11.32 58.76 16.09
CA GLY A 49 -11.43 58.72 17.55
C GLY A 49 -12.87 58.74 18.09
N ALA A 50 -13.88 58.56 17.26
CA ALA A 50 -15.28 58.48 17.70
C ALA A 50 -15.52 57.21 18.53
N ASN A 51 -16.37 57.29 19.55
CA ASN A 51 -16.85 56.11 20.27
C ASN A 51 -18.13 55.59 19.63
N LEU A 52 -18.05 54.45 18.98
CA LEU A 52 -19.12 53.79 18.23
C LEU A 52 -19.38 52.38 18.80
N VAL A 53 -19.11 52.18 20.10
CA VAL A 53 -19.27 50.87 20.73
C VAL A 53 -20.71 50.38 20.58
N GLY A 54 -20.89 49.22 19.94
CA GLY A 54 -22.21 48.63 19.69
C GLY A 54 -23.10 49.42 18.75
N ALA A 55 -22.59 50.44 18.03
CA ALA A 55 -23.36 51.18 17.03
C ALA A 55 -23.82 50.26 15.89
N ASP A 56 -25.00 50.54 15.34
CA ASP A 56 -25.51 49.88 14.15
C ASP A 56 -25.22 50.73 12.92
N LEU A 57 -24.21 50.34 12.17
CA LEU A 57 -23.74 50.94 10.91
C LEU A 57 -24.03 50.00 9.73
N SER A 58 -24.96 49.04 9.89
CA SER A 58 -25.21 48.04 8.86
C SER A 58 -25.72 48.68 7.56
N GLY A 59 -25.11 48.30 6.43
CA GLY A 59 -25.43 48.86 5.12
C GLY A 59 -25.11 50.35 4.94
N ALA A 60 -24.42 51.00 5.87
CA ALA A 60 -24.03 52.41 5.72
C ALA A 60 -23.00 52.59 4.61
N ASP A 61 -23.04 53.72 3.91
CA ASP A 61 -21.97 54.17 3.01
C ASP A 61 -20.94 54.94 3.83
N LEU A 62 -19.76 54.33 3.97
CA LEU A 62 -18.61 54.80 4.72
C LEU A 62 -17.38 54.85 3.78
N HIS A 63 -17.59 55.03 2.46
CA HIS A 63 -16.48 55.03 1.51
C HIS A 63 -15.50 56.17 1.84
N GLY A 64 -14.20 55.86 1.85
CA GLY A 64 -13.13 56.81 2.13
C GLY A 64 -13.17 57.44 3.53
N ILE A 65 -14.06 57.00 4.42
CA ILE A 65 -14.29 57.67 5.70
C ILE A 65 -13.04 57.63 6.59
N ASN A 66 -12.83 58.68 7.39
CA ASN A 66 -11.83 58.64 8.46
C ASN A 66 -12.41 58.06 9.75
N LEU A 67 -11.91 56.89 10.16
CA LEU A 67 -12.23 56.17 11.39
C LEU A 67 -10.96 55.84 12.20
N GLU A 68 -9.87 56.58 11.97
CA GLU A 68 -8.60 56.34 12.69
C GLU A 68 -8.82 56.44 14.20
N HIS A 69 -8.30 55.47 14.95
CA HIS A 69 -8.47 55.38 16.41
C HIS A 69 -9.91 55.32 16.93
N ALA A 70 -10.92 55.12 16.07
CA ALA A 70 -12.31 54.98 16.50
C ALA A 70 -12.53 53.71 17.33
N ASN A 71 -13.43 53.78 18.31
CA ASN A 71 -13.82 52.63 19.12
C ASN A 71 -15.10 52.00 18.58
N LEU A 72 -14.96 50.97 17.75
CA LEU A 72 -16.01 50.21 17.07
C LEU A 72 -16.27 48.85 17.72
N ARG A 73 -15.90 48.66 18.99
CA ARG A 73 -16.06 47.36 19.66
C ARG A 73 -17.53 46.94 19.64
N HIS A 74 -17.78 45.70 19.20
CA HIS A 74 -19.12 45.14 19.05
C HIS A 74 -20.07 45.91 18.11
N ALA A 75 -19.58 46.87 17.32
CA ALA A 75 -20.40 47.57 16.32
C ALA A 75 -20.88 46.59 15.23
N ASN A 76 -22.05 46.87 14.65
CA ASN A 76 -22.58 46.16 13.51
C ASN A 76 -22.28 46.94 12.22
N LEU A 77 -21.27 46.49 11.48
CA LEU A 77 -20.84 47.04 10.18
C LEU A 77 -21.25 46.13 9.01
N SER A 78 -22.16 45.19 9.25
CA SER A 78 -22.54 44.20 8.23
C SER A 78 -23.06 44.88 6.97
N ARG A 79 -22.56 44.45 5.81
CA ARG A 79 -22.88 45.00 4.48
C ARG A 79 -22.58 46.49 4.29
N ALA A 80 -21.86 47.14 5.20
CA ALA A 80 -21.43 48.52 5.02
C ALA A 80 -20.38 48.64 3.91
N ASP A 81 -20.29 49.80 3.28
CA ASP A 81 -19.24 50.13 2.33
C ASP A 81 -18.12 50.92 3.02
N LEU A 82 -16.99 50.27 3.33
CA LEU A 82 -15.77 50.88 3.87
C LEU A 82 -14.65 50.90 2.82
N THR A 83 -14.98 50.92 1.52
CA THR A 83 -13.98 50.98 0.45
C THR A 83 -13.08 52.20 0.65
N GLY A 84 -11.76 51.99 0.70
CA GLY A 84 -10.77 53.04 0.92
C GLY A 84 -10.80 53.73 2.28
N ALA A 85 -11.59 53.25 3.25
CA ALA A 85 -11.69 53.88 4.56
C ALA A 85 -10.37 53.81 5.37
N HIS A 86 -10.15 54.80 6.24
CA HIS A 86 -8.99 54.87 7.12
C HIS A 86 -9.36 54.41 8.54
N LEU A 87 -8.96 53.21 8.93
CA LEU A 87 -9.21 52.61 10.26
C LEU A 87 -7.92 52.32 11.04
N ASN A 88 -6.84 53.08 10.80
CA ASN A 88 -5.57 52.85 11.49
C ASN A 88 -5.76 52.98 13.01
N GLY A 89 -5.30 51.99 13.77
CA GLY A 89 -5.44 51.94 15.22
C GLY A 89 -6.87 51.85 15.76
N ALA A 90 -7.87 51.56 14.92
CA ALA A 90 -9.26 51.42 15.37
C ALA A 90 -9.48 50.16 16.24
N LEU A 91 -10.40 50.24 17.20
CA LEU A 91 -10.76 49.13 18.08
C LEU A 91 -12.02 48.43 17.57
N LEU A 92 -11.88 47.28 16.93
CA LEU A 92 -12.95 46.51 16.27
C LEU A 92 -13.21 45.17 16.96
N MET A 93 -12.80 45.01 18.22
CA MET A 93 -12.94 43.74 18.93
C MET A 93 -14.41 43.28 18.95
N GLY A 94 -14.66 42.08 18.43
CA GLY A 94 -15.99 41.48 18.34
C GLY A 94 -16.98 42.21 17.42
N ALA A 95 -16.53 43.14 16.58
CA ALA A 95 -17.39 43.82 15.60
C ALA A 95 -17.90 42.84 14.54
N ASN A 96 -19.10 43.12 14.00
CA ASN A 96 -19.70 42.35 12.91
C ASN A 96 -19.43 43.02 11.56
N LEU A 97 -18.53 42.45 10.77
CA LEU A 97 -18.12 42.89 9.43
C LEU A 97 -18.61 41.91 8.34
N TYR A 98 -19.72 41.22 8.59
CA TYR A 98 -20.30 40.26 7.65
C TYR A 98 -20.65 40.93 6.32
N HIS A 99 -20.10 40.44 5.20
CA HIS A 99 -20.28 41.02 3.86
C HIS A 99 -19.88 42.51 3.71
N THR A 100 -19.00 43.03 4.58
CA THR A 100 -18.53 44.41 4.48
C THR A 100 -17.54 44.56 3.33
N GLN A 101 -17.61 45.68 2.62
CA GLN A 101 -16.65 46.07 1.58
C GLN A 101 -15.50 46.86 2.23
N LEU A 102 -14.27 46.37 2.15
CA LEU A 102 -13.06 46.94 2.78
C LEU A 102 -11.93 47.10 1.75
N GLN A 103 -12.25 47.12 0.46
CA GLN A 103 -11.25 47.12 -0.59
C GLN A 103 -10.37 48.37 -0.48
N GLY A 104 -9.05 48.19 -0.46
CA GLY A 104 -8.08 49.27 -0.31
C GLY A 104 -8.10 50.01 1.03
N ALA A 105 -8.91 49.60 2.01
CA ALA A 105 -8.96 50.25 3.32
C ALA A 105 -7.64 50.07 4.11
N THR A 106 -7.29 51.05 4.95
CA THR A 106 -6.11 50.98 5.81
C THR A 106 -6.51 50.66 7.25
N LEU A 107 -6.12 49.49 7.77
CA LEU A 107 -6.40 49.02 9.12
C LEU A 107 -5.10 48.72 9.88
N ARG A 108 -4.05 49.51 9.66
CA ARG A 108 -2.75 49.26 10.29
C ARG A 108 -2.88 49.41 11.80
N HIS A 109 -2.31 48.48 12.56
CA HIS A 109 -2.40 48.46 14.03
C HIS A 109 -3.83 48.35 14.60
N ALA A 110 -4.85 48.07 13.78
CA ALA A 110 -6.22 47.91 14.28
C ALA A 110 -6.38 46.63 15.12
N GLU A 111 -7.29 46.66 16.10
CA GLU A 111 -7.61 45.51 16.96
C GLU A 111 -8.91 44.84 16.53
N LEU A 112 -8.84 43.76 15.75
CA LEU A 112 -10.00 42.99 15.29
C LEU A 112 -10.13 41.62 15.97
N ASN A 113 -9.64 41.48 17.21
CA ASN A 113 -9.77 40.23 17.98
C ASN A 113 -11.23 39.74 17.96
N LYS A 114 -11.46 38.49 17.54
CA LYS A 114 -12.79 37.86 17.43
C LYS A 114 -13.81 38.61 16.55
N ALA A 115 -13.38 39.52 15.67
CA ALA A 115 -14.27 40.17 14.72
C ALA A 115 -14.80 39.15 13.69
N ARG A 116 -16.00 39.41 13.16
CA ARG A 116 -16.68 38.54 12.18
C ARG A 116 -16.56 39.13 10.78
N LEU A 117 -15.58 38.69 9.99
CA LEU A 117 -15.33 39.12 8.61
C LEU A 117 -15.81 38.07 7.57
N TYR A 118 -16.80 37.25 7.92
CA TYR A 118 -17.33 36.22 7.03
C TYR A 118 -17.83 36.86 5.72
N CYS A 119 -17.35 36.36 4.57
CA CYS A 119 -17.62 36.91 3.24
C CYS A 119 -17.29 38.41 3.05
N ALA A 120 -16.46 39.01 3.89
CA ALA A 120 -15.99 40.38 3.68
C ALA A 120 -15.01 40.46 2.51
N ASP A 121 -14.94 41.63 1.86
CA ASP A 121 -13.99 41.87 0.76
C ASP A 121 -12.90 42.83 1.22
N LEU A 122 -11.72 42.29 1.54
CA LEU A 122 -10.54 43.01 1.97
C LEU A 122 -9.50 43.15 0.85
N THR A 123 -9.92 43.03 -0.42
CA THR A 123 -9.00 43.06 -1.56
C THR A 123 -8.11 44.31 -1.51
N GLY A 124 -6.78 44.10 -1.46
CA GLY A 124 -5.80 45.19 -1.40
C GLY A 124 -5.76 46.00 -0.09
N ALA A 125 -6.54 45.63 0.93
CA ALA A 125 -6.51 46.32 2.23
C ALA A 125 -5.16 46.15 2.95
N ASP A 126 -4.81 47.10 3.81
CA ASP A 126 -3.58 47.07 4.63
C ASP A 126 -3.89 46.79 6.10
N LEU A 127 -3.73 45.55 6.54
CA LEU A 127 -3.84 45.09 7.92
C LEU A 127 -2.47 44.85 8.56
N SER A 128 -1.41 45.50 8.06
CA SER A 128 -0.07 45.34 8.64
C SER A 128 -0.09 45.69 10.13
N HIS A 129 0.54 44.85 10.95
CA HIS A 129 0.56 44.96 12.42
C HIS A 129 -0.80 44.88 13.13
N ALA A 130 -1.88 44.52 12.44
CA ALA A 130 -3.19 44.35 13.07
C ALA A 130 -3.22 43.13 14.02
N VAL A 131 -4.10 43.19 15.02
CA VAL A 131 -4.33 42.09 15.97
C VAL A 131 -5.65 41.42 15.63
N LEU A 132 -5.57 40.22 15.05
CA LEU A 132 -6.65 39.46 14.41
C LEU A 132 -6.95 38.13 15.12
N ASN A 133 -6.52 37.95 16.37
CA ASN A 133 -6.60 36.65 17.03
C ASN A 133 -8.06 36.17 17.13
N GLY A 134 -8.31 34.94 16.68
CA GLY A 134 -9.64 34.34 16.65
C GLY A 134 -10.66 35.03 15.75
N ALA A 135 -10.24 35.94 14.87
CA ALA A 135 -11.13 36.56 13.88
C ALA A 135 -11.64 35.53 12.86
N ASP A 136 -12.82 35.77 12.31
CA ASP A 136 -13.49 34.88 11.37
C ASP A 136 -13.46 35.45 9.96
N PHE A 137 -12.54 34.95 9.12
CA PHE A 137 -12.35 35.31 7.71
C PHE A 137 -12.90 34.23 6.76
N ARG A 138 -13.77 33.33 7.22
CA ARG A 138 -14.29 32.26 6.35
C ARG A 138 -14.94 32.85 5.10
N HIS A 139 -14.55 32.34 3.93
CA HIS A 139 -14.98 32.82 2.62
C HIS A 139 -14.74 34.31 2.33
N ALA A 140 -13.90 34.99 3.11
CA ALA A 140 -13.52 36.36 2.83
C ALA A 140 -12.56 36.42 1.62
N LYS A 141 -12.58 37.56 0.91
CA LYS A 141 -11.60 37.87 -0.12
C LYS A 141 -10.47 38.68 0.51
N LEU A 142 -9.27 38.13 0.53
CA LEU A 142 -8.04 38.76 1.01
C LEU A 142 -6.99 38.85 -0.12
N THR A 143 -7.45 38.87 -1.38
CA THR A 143 -6.56 38.95 -2.53
C THR A 143 -5.70 40.21 -2.44
N ARG A 144 -4.37 40.04 -2.49
CA ARG A 144 -3.36 41.12 -2.35
C ARG A 144 -3.46 41.94 -1.06
N THR A 145 -4.13 41.44 -0.03
CA THR A 145 -4.18 42.08 1.29
C THR A 145 -2.81 42.04 1.95
N ARG A 146 -2.42 43.12 2.62
CA ARG A 146 -1.18 43.16 3.42
C ARG A 146 -1.48 42.76 4.85
N LEU A 147 -0.90 41.67 5.30
CA LEU A 147 -1.01 41.12 6.66
C LEU A 147 0.36 41.02 7.33
N ARG A 148 1.34 41.80 6.87
CA ARG A 148 2.70 41.76 7.40
C ARG A 148 2.72 42.00 8.90
N ARG A 149 3.40 41.12 9.64
CA ARG A 149 3.52 41.19 11.11
C ARG A 149 2.18 41.25 11.85
N ALA A 150 1.08 40.85 11.22
CA ALA A 150 -0.21 40.73 11.89
C ALA A 150 -0.21 39.51 12.82
N ARG A 151 -0.98 39.61 13.91
CA ARG A 151 -1.17 38.51 14.86
C ARG A 151 -2.48 37.81 14.54
N ILE A 152 -2.43 36.61 13.99
CA ILE A 152 -3.59 35.95 13.35
C ILE A 152 -3.87 34.59 14.02
N ASN A 153 -3.53 34.49 15.30
CA ASN A 153 -3.49 33.22 16.02
C ASN A 153 -4.92 32.69 16.16
N ALA A 154 -5.10 31.40 15.86
CA ALA A 154 -6.40 30.72 15.87
C ALA A 154 -7.51 31.40 15.02
N ALA A 155 -7.16 32.26 14.06
CA ALA A 155 -8.14 32.83 13.14
C ALA A 155 -8.65 31.78 12.15
N LYS A 156 -9.85 32.01 11.61
CA LYS A 156 -10.54 31.07 10.72
C LYS A 156 -10.52 31.60 9.29
N PHE A 157 -9.80 30.93 8.40
CA PHE A 157 -9.70 31.25 6.97
C PHE A 157 -10.34 30.21 6.06
N ASN A 158 -11.22 29.35 6.60
CA ASN A 158 -11.79 28.25 5.82
C ASN A 158 -12.41 28.79 4.50
N GLY A 159 -11.94 28.28 3.36
CA GLY A 159 -12.39 28.71 2.03
C GLY A 159 -12.13 30.17 1.66
N ALA A 160 -11.23 30.87 2.35
CA ALA A 160 -10.88 32.26 2.05
C ALA A 160 -9.92 32.35 0.84
N ASP A 161 -10.02 33.43 0.08
CA ASP A 161 -9.09 33.74 -1.02
C ASP A 161 -7.96 34.62 -0.49
N LEU A 162 -6.75 34.08 -0.33
CA LEU A 162 -5.54 34.80 0.07
C LEU A 162 -4.56 34.98 -1.10
N LYS A 163 -5.03 34.96 -2.35
CA LYS A 163 -4.14 35.04 -3.52
C LYS A 163 -3.29 36.29 -3.50
N GLY A 164 -1.97 36.10 -3.53
CA GLY A 164 -1.01 37.21 -3.52
C GLY A 164 -1.01 38.04 -2.25
N ALA A 165 -1.66 37.56 -1.17
CA ALA A 165 -1.60 38.22 0.14
C ALA A 165 -0.17 38.21 0.68
N ASP A 166 0.18 39.24 1.44
CA ASP A 166 1.49 39.35 2.08
C ASP A 166 1.35 39.04 3.57
N LEU A 167 1.68 37.80 3.95
CA LEU A 167 1.69 37.26 5.31
C LEU A 167 3.12 37.22 5.88
N THR A 168 4.07 37.99 5.32
CA THR A 168 5.46 38.00 5.80
C THR A 168 5.52 38.38 7.28
N ASP A 169 6.20 37.59 8.09
CA ASP A 169 6.31 37.72 9.55
C ASP A 169 4.96 37.67 10.32
N ALA A 170 3.86 37.23 9.70
CA ALA A 170 2.58 37.07 10.40
C ALA A 170 2.58 35.83 11.29
N ASP A 171 1.99 35.92 12.48
CA ASP A 171 1.80 34.76 13.36
C ASP A 171 0.51 34.02 12.96
N LEU A 172 0.67 32.85 12.34
CA LEU A 172 -0.42 31.97 11.89
C LEU A 172 -0.62 30.77 12.83
N SER A 173 -0.04 30.80 14.03
CA SER A 173 -0.10 29.69 14.97
C SER A 173 -1.55 29.28 15.28
N GLY A 174 -1.89 28.03 14.96
CA GLY A 174 -3.23 27.48 15.16
C GLY A 174 -4.30 28.01 14.20
N ALA A 175 -3.94 28.80 13.17
CA ALA A 175 -4.87 29.27 12.16
C ALA A 175 -5.51 28.09 11.40
N ILE A 176 -6.78 28.25 11.02
CA ILE A 176 -7.53 27.24 10.26
C ILE A 176 -7.61 27.69 8.81
N LEU A 177 -6.73 27.14 7.96
CA LEU A 177 -6.61 27.46 6.53
C LEU A 177 -7.25 26.39 5.65
N ASP A 178 -8.18 25.60 6.20
CA ASP A 178 -8.80 24.50 5.46
C ASP A 178 -9.53 25.03 4.20
N GLY A 179 -9.16 24.56 3.01
CA GLY A 179 -9.72 25.03 1.75
C GLY A 179 -9.33 26.47 1.36
N ALA A 180 -8.44 27.12 2.10
CA ALA A 180 -7.99 28.47 1.77
C ALA A 180 -7.07 28.47 0.55
N ASP A 181 -7.18 29.50 -0.27
CA ASP A 181 -6.33 29.68 -1.45
C ASP A 181 -5.17 30.61 -1.14
N LEU A 182 -3.98 30.05 -0.92
CA LEU A 182 -2.75 30.81 -0.68
C LEU A 182 -1.91 30.94 -1.95
N SER A 183 -2.45 30.64 -3.14
CA SER A 183 -1.69 30.73 -4.39
C SER A 183 -0.99 32.09 -4.53
N THR A 184 0.33 32.09 -4.75
CA THR A 184 1.18 33.29 -4.87
C THR A 184 1.29 34.16 -3.60
N ALA A 185 0.74 33.73 -2.47
CA ALA A 185 0.89 34.45 -1.20
C ALA A 185 2.35 34.40 -0.73
N LYS A 186 2.77 35.45 -0.01
CA LYS A 186 4.10 35.51 0.61
C LYS A 186 3.96 35.15 2.08
N PHE A 187 4.64 34.10 2.53
CA PHE A 187 4.69 33.71 3.94
C PHE A 187 6.03 33.03 4.25
N ASN A 188 6.40 32.99 5.53
CA ASN A 188 7.49 32.13 5.99
C ASN A 188 6.95 30.69 6.07
N PRO A 189 7.55 29.69 5.40
CA PRO A 189 7.12 28.30 5.44
C PRO A 189 6.93 27.74 6.88
N ASP A 190 7.76 28.18 7.84
CA ASP A 190 7.68 27.74 9.24
C ASP A 190 6.33 28.07 9.90
N ASN A 191 5.66 29.12 9.44
CA ASN A 191 4.39 29.58 10.01
C ASN A 191 3.22 28.62 9.75
N LEU A 192 3.36 27.72 8.77
CA LEU A 192 2.31 26.76 8.42
C LEU A 192 2.38 25.48 9.26
N ARG A 193 3.45 25.26 10.05
CA ARG A 193 3.66 24.00 10.79
C ARG A 193 2.53 23.68 11.77
N MET A 194 1.93 24.70 12.40
CA MET A 194 0.86 24.55 13.39
C MET A 194 -0.53 24.90 12.85
N ALA A 195 -0.65 25.16 11.55
CA ALA A 195 -1.92 25.49 10.93
C ALA A 195 -2.69 24.23 10.53
N LYS A 196 -4.02 24.35 10.44
CA LYS A 196 -4.85 23.32 9.78
C LYS A 196 -4.88 23.60 8.28
N LEU A 197 -4.50 22.61 7.48
CA LEU A 197 -4.17 22.79 6.05
C LEU A 197 -4.97 21.83 5.16
N LYS A 198 -6.10 21.30 5.63
CA LYS A 198 -6.89 20.34 4.84
C LYS A 198 -7.47 21.05 3.62
N GLY A 199 -7.20 20.57 2.42
CA GLY A 199 -7.72 21.16 1.18
C GLY A 199 -7.10 22.50 0.82
N VAL A 200 -6.01 22.92 1.49
CA VAL A 200 -5.33 24.18 1.19
C VAL A 200 -4.78 24.18 -0.23
N ILE A 201 -4.75 25.35 -0.87
CA ILE A 201 -4.13 25.53 -2.19
C ILE A 201 -2.80 26.27 -2.02
N LEU A 202 -1.70 25.58 -2.29
CA LEU A 202 -0.31 26.09 -2.19
C LEU A 202 0.43 25.93 -3.52
N HIS A 203 -0.30 25.94 -4.64
CA HIS A 203 0.25 25.79 -5.99
C HIS A 203 1.47 26.71 -6.21
N GLY A 204 2.56 26.13 -6.74
CA GLY A 204 3.76 26.86 -7.16
C GLY A 204 4.66 27.43 -6.06
N HIS A 205 4.43 27.11 -4.78
CA HIS A 205 5.27 27.64 -3.70
C HIS A 205 6.60 26.91 -3.56
N ASP A 206 7.60 27.64 -3.06
CA ASP A 206 8.86 27.08 -2.59
C ASP A 206 8.77 26.74 -1.11
N LEU A 207 8.71 25.44 -0.81
CA LEU A 207 8.58 24.85 0.52
C LEU A 207 9.72 23.85 0.79
N ARG A 208 10.90 24.11 0.20
CA ARG A 208 12.07 23.26 0.37
C ARG A 208 12.42 23.07 1.83
N LYS A 209 12.76 21.83 2.19
CA LYS A 209 13.20 21.43 3.54
C LYS A 209 12.20 21.69 4.68
N ILE A 210 10.94 22.00 4.38
CA ILE A 210 9.92 22.16 5.41
C ILE A 210 9.72 20.86 6.19
N ASP A 211 9.42 20.97 7.49
CA ASP A 211 9.00 19.84 8.32
C ASP A 211 7.49 19.90 8.59
N TRP A 212 6.79 18.98 7.94
CA TRP A 212 5.37 18.74 8.00
C TRP A 212 5.03 17.34 8.53
N THR A 213 5.89 16.82 9.40
CA THR A 213 5.64 15.56 10.10
C THR A 213 4.26 15.57 10.76
N GLY A 214 3.43 14.58 10.43
CA GLY A 214 2.07 14.41 10.97
C GLY A 214 1.02 15.44 10.54
N VAL A 215 1.36 16.37 9.65
CA VAL A 215 0.41 17.39 9.17
C VAL A 215 -0.70 16.75 8.33
N ASN A 216 -1.91 17.32 8.42
CA ASN A 216 -3.04 16.90 7.59
C ASN A 216 -3.18 17.79 6.35
N LEU A 217 -2.77 17.24 5.20
CA LEU A 217 -2.84 17.83 3.87
C LEU A 217 -3.86 17.11 2.98
N ARG A 218 -4.86 16.44 3.57
CA ARG A 218 -5.89 15.74 2.81
C ARG A 218 -6.55 16.70 1.82
N ASN A 219 -6.66 16.28 0.56
CA ASN A 219 -7.21 17.03 -0.57
C ASN A 219 -6.49 18.36 -0.86
N ALA A 220 -5.30 18.61 -0.32
CA ALA A 220 -4.55 19.82 -0.61
C ALA A 220 -4.14 19.88 -2.10
N ASP A 221 -4.13 21.08 -2.67
CA ASP A 221 -3.57 21.34 -4.00
C ASP A 221 -2.14 21.87 -3.84
N LEU A 222 -1.19 20.99 -4.14
CA LEU A 222 0.25 21.19 -4.09
C LEU A 222 0.85 21.06 -5.50
N CYS A 223 0.06 21.31 -6.56
CA CYS A 223 0.59 21.24 -7.93
C CYS A 223 1.76 22.20 -8.11
N ASP A 224 2.80 21.75 -8.81
CA ASP A 224 4.01 22.54 -9.15
C ASP A 224 4.75 23.13 -7.92
N VAL A 225 4.50 22.62 -6.71
CA VAL A 225 5.22 23.03 -5.50
C VAL A 225 6.67 22.49 -5.51
N CYS A 226 7.59 23.19 -4.84
CA CYS A 226 8.92 22.66 -4.54
C CYS A 226 9.01 22.21 -3.08
N LEU A 227 9.08 20.90 -2.86
CA LEU A 227 9.24 20.21 -1.58
C LEU A 227 10.58 19.45 -1.51
N ASP A 228 11.59 19.88 -2.27
CA ASP A 228 12.89 19.20 -2.27
C ASP A 228 13.48 19.17 -0.84
N GLY A 229 13.84 17.96 -0.39
CA GLY A 229 14.37 17.70 0.95
C GLY A 229 13.38 17.92 2.10
N ALA A 230 12.07 18.10 1.82
CA ALA A 230 11.06 18.26 2.87
C ALA A 230 10.81 16.96 3.66
N THR A 231 10.35 17.11 4.90
CA THR A 231 9.96 16.02 5.79
C THR A 231 8.44 15.96 5.89
N LEU A 232 7.84 14.90 5.37
CA LEU A 232 6.40 14.61 5.36
C LEU A 232 6.13 13.21 5.96
N ILE A 233 6.81 12.89 7.06
CA ILE A 233 6.66 11.62 7.76
C ILE A 233 5.27 11.57 8.41
N GLU A 234 4.55 10.46 8.25
CA GLU A 234 3.21 10.25 8.84
C GLU A 234 2.17 11.32 8.44
N THR A 235 2.46 12.12 7.41
CA THR A 235 1.57 13.15 6.87
C THR A 235 0.37 12.51 6.17
N ASN A 236 -0.81 13.12 6.31
CA ASN A 236 -1.99 12.71 5.55
C ASN A 236 -2.08 13.50 4.23
N LEU A 237 -1.76 12.84 3.12
CA LEU A 237 -1.83 13.33 1.75
C LEU A 237 -3.00 12.70 0.96
N THR A 238 -3.99 12.10 1.64
CA THR A 238 -5.09 11.40 0.95
C THR A 238 -5.79 12.35 -0.03
N GLY A 239 -5.89 11.96 -1.30
CA GLY A 239 -6.49 12.77 -2.36
C GLY A 239 -5.78 14.09 -2.67
N ALA A 240 -4.57 14.33 -2.14
CA ALA A 240 -3.81 15.53 -2.44
C ALA A 240 -3.31 15.52 -3.89
N ARG A 241 -3.23 16.70 -4.50
CA ARG A 241 -2.70 16.89 -5.85
C ARG A 241 -1.27 17.40 -5.77
N LEU A 242 -0.32 16.59 -6.23
CA LEU A 242 1.11 16.88 -6.31
C LEU A 242 1.63 16.77 -7.76
N THR A 243 0.74 16.94 -8.73
CA THR A 243 1.08 16.90 -10.16
C THR A 243 2.23 17.86 -10.45
N ARG A 244 3.30 17.36 -11.11
CA ARG A 244 4.53 18.10 -11.44
C ARG A 244 5.28 18.73 -10.25
N ALA A 245 4.96 18.35 -9.01
CA ALA A 245 5.71 18.83 -7.86
C ALA A 245 7.18 18.39 -7.93
N SER A 246 8.10 19.27 -7.53
CA SER A 246 9.49 18.89 -7.26
C SER A 246 9.58 18.39 -5.83
N MET A 247 10.00 17.15 -5.63
CA MET A 247 10.06 16.49 -4.33
C MET A 247 11.31 15.61 -4.22
N LYS A 248 12.44 16.09 -4.73
CA LYS A 248 13.71 15.33 -4.71
C LYS A 248 14.15 15.10 -3.27
N GLN A 249 14.57 13.87 -2.94
CA GLN A 249 15.02 13.51 -1.60
C GLN A 249 14.00 13.83 -0.48
N VAL A 250 12.71 13.87 -0.81
CA VAL A 250 11.65 14.09 0.17
C VAL A 250 11.51 12.86 1.10
N CYS A 251 11.22 13.08 2.37
CA CYS A 251 10.95 12.00 3.32
C CYS A 251 9.43 11.84 3.52
N LEU A 252 8.84 10.78 2.96
CA LEU A 252 7.41 10.44 2.98
C LEU A 252 7.15 9.14 3.77
N ARG A 253 8.03 8.79 4.71
CA ARG A 253 7.92 7.54 5.48
C ARG A 253 6.57 7.46 6.18
N ARG A 254 5.90 6.32 6.02
CA ARG A 254 4.59 6.03 6.65
C ARG A 254 3.50 7.08 6.37
N CYS A 255 3.62 7.88 5.31
CA CYS A 255 2.57 8.83 4.96
C CYS A 255 1.30 8.10 4.49
N HIS A 256 0.15 8.75 4.62
CA HIS A 256 -1.12 8.27 4.08
C HIS A 256 -1.50 9.05 2.83
N ALA A 257 -1.23 8.50 1.66
CA ALA A 257 -1.39 9.13 0.35
C ALA A 257 -2.35 8.34 -0.57
N CYS A 258 -3.41 7.75 -0.01
CA CYS A 258 -4.41 7.03 -0.79
C CYS A 258 -5.06 7.97 -1.83
N GLY A 259 -5.11 7.55 -3.10
CA GLY A 259 -5.68 8.34 -4.19
C GLY A 259 -5.00 9.68 -4.45
N ALA A 260 -3.79 9.91 -3.92
CA ALA A 260 -3.03 11.12 -4.19
C ALA A 260 -2.49 11.12 -5.64
N ASP A 261 -2.40 12.31 -6.24
CA ASP A 261 -1.94 12.48 -7.62
C ASP A 261 -0.52 13.04 -7.66
N PHE A 262 0.47 12.17 -7.82
CA PHE A 262 1.88 12.46 -8.06
C PHE A 262 2.26 12.40 -9.56
N LYS A 263 1.30 12.53 -10.48
CA LYS A 263 1.59 12.45 -11.92
C LYS A 263 2.69 13.43 -12.31
N SER A 264 3.70 12.91 -13.01
CA SER A 264 4.88 13.67 -13.46
C SER A 264 5.66 14.37 -12.34
N ALA A 265 5.51 13.95 -11.07
CA ALA A 265 6.29 14.51 -9.97
C ALA A 265 7.78 14.08 -10.05
N HIS A 266 8.68 14.95 -9.58
CA HIS A 266 10.11 14.68 -9.50
C HIS A 266 10.49 14.21 -8.10
N MET A 267 10.60 12.90 -7.90
CA MET A 267 10.75 12.25 -6.59
C MET A 267 12.05 11.43 -6.53
N ASP A 268 13.11 11.89 -7.20
CA ASP A 268 14.39 11.18 -7.25
C ASP A 268 14.99 11.02 -5.83
N GLY A 269 15.21 9.76 -5.45
CA GLY A 269 15.67 9.33 -4.13
C GLY A 269 14.76 9.72 -2.97
N ALA A 270 13.47 9.88 -3.22
CA ALA A 270 12.48 10.01 -2.15
C ALA A 270 12.44 8.76 -1.25
N ASP A 271 12.21 8.96 0.05
CA ASP A 271 12.04 7.88 1.04
C ASP A 271 10.54 7.70 1.34
N LEU A 272 9.94 6.66 0.77
CA LEU A 272 8.54 6.27 0.91
C LEU A 272 8.37 4.96 1.73
N LYS A 273 9.31 4.64 2.62
CA LYS A 273 9.24 3.40 3.42
C LYS A 273 7.94 3.29 4.19
N GLY A 274 7.23 2.18 3.98
CA GLY A 274 5.95 1.89 4.63
C GLY A 274 4.84 2.89 4.31
N ALA A 275 4.97 3.72 3.26
CA ALA A 275 3.92 4.63 2.84
C ALA A 275 2.67 3.87 2.37
N VAL A 276 1.50 4.46 2.59
CA VAL A 276 0.21 3.95 2.10
C VAL A 276 -0.19 4.75 0.87
N LEU A 277 -0.08 4.14 -0.30
CA LEU A 277 -0.22 4.71 -1.64
C LEU A 277 -1.30 3.97 -2.45
N LEU A 278 -2.36 3.52 -1.77
CA LEU A 278 -3.48 2.81 -2.40
C LEU A 278 -4.10 3.68 -3.48
N ASP A 279 -4.24 3.15 -4.70
CA ASP A 279 -4.80 3.84 -5.87
C ASP A 279 -4.14 5.21 -6.17
N ALA A 280 -2.90 5.44 -5.69
CA ALA A 280 -2.18 6.68 -5.97
C ALA A 280 -1.76 6.73 -7.45
N ASN A 281 -1.86 7.90 -8.06
CA ASN A 281 -1.40 8.13 -9.41
C ASN A 281 0.04 8.65 -9.40
N MET A 282 0.99 7.83 -9.79
CA MET A 282 2.41 8.15 -9.95
C MET A 282 2.84 8.00 -11.43
N SER A 283 1.90 8.07 -12.37
CA SER A 283 2.21 7.93 -13.79
C SER A 283 3.21 9.01 -14.25
N GLN A 284 4.18 8.60 -15.07
CA GLN A 284 5.25 9.48 -15.58
C GLN A 284 6.13 10.15 -14.50
N ALA A 285 6.06 9.71 -13.24
CA ALA A 285 6.89 10.27 -12.18
C ALA A 285 8.37 9.85 -12.32
N CYS A 286 9.28 10.73 -11.90
CA CYS A 286 10.70 10.41 -11.76
C CYS A 286 10.97 9.87 -10.35
N LEU A 287 11.26 8.59 -10.23
CA LEU A 287 11.42 7.84 -8.98
C LEU A 287 12.78 7.12 -8.93
N ASN A 288 13.80 7.65 -9.61
CA ASN A 288 15.12 7.03 -9.64
C ASN A 288 15.65 6.91 -8.21
N LYS A 289 16.11 5.71 -7.83
CA LYS A 289 16.65 5.42 -6.49
C LYS A 289 15.68 5.69 -5.32
N ALA A 290 14.38 5.84 -5.58
CA ALA A 290 13.39 6.02 -4.53
C ALA A 290 13.26 4.73 -3.68
N ASP A 291 12.94 4.88 -2.40
CA ASP A 291 12.80 3.77 -1.46
C ASP A 291 11.34 3.55 -1.06
N PHE A 292 10.74 2.48 -1.57
CA PHE A 292 9.38 2.03 -1.30
C PHE A 292 9.35 0.77 -0.43
N GLN A 293 10.39 0.47 0.36
CA GLN A 293 10.42 -0.75 1.14
C GLN A 293 9.16 -0.89 2.02
N GLY A 294 8.44 -2.00 1.85
CA GLY A 294 7.20 -2.29 2.59
C GLY A 294 6.02 -1.36 2.30
N ALA A 295 6.10 -0.50 1.27
CA ALA A 295 5.01 0.40 0.92
C ALA A 295 3.79 -0.35 0.36
N SER A 296 2.59 0.17 0.62
CA SER A 296 1.33 -0.40 0.15
C SER A 296 0.81 0.39 -1.05
N MET A 297 0.94 -0.17 -2.25
CA MET A 297 0.66 0.46 -3.56
C MET A 297 -0.37 -0.35 -4.38
N LYS A 298 -1.29 -1.04 -3.70
CA LYS A 298 -2.37 -1.77 -4.39
C LYS A 298 -3.17 -0.81 -5.27
N GLY A 299 -3.36 -1.19 -6.54
CA GLY A 299 -4.08 -0.40 -7.54
C GLY A 299 -3.38 0.90 -7.98
N ALA A 300 -2.17 1.19 -7.49
CA ALA A 300 -1.45 2.40 -7.87
C ALA A 300 -1.10 2.41 -9.37
N ASP A 301 -1.11 3.60 -9.97
CA ASP A 301 -0.69 3.80 -11.35
C ASP A 301 0.75 4.33 -11.42
N LEU A 302 1.66 3.51 -11.90
CA LEU A 302 3.08 3.78 -12.13
C LEU A 302 3.41 3.73 -13.64
N SER A 303 2.40 3.84 -14.51
CA SER A 303 2.60 3.75 -15.96
C SER A 303 3.60 4.80 -16.43
N GLU A 304 4.56 4.38 -17.26
CA GLU A 304 5.64 5.23 -17.79
C GLU A 304 6.53 5.91 -16.72
N ALA A 305 6.42 5.52 -15.44
CA ALA A 305 7.26 6.05 -14.38
C ALA A 305 8.70 5.52 -14.49
N ASN A 306 9.65 6.30 -14.01
CA ASN A 306 11.06 5.92 -13.99
C ASN A 306 11.49 5.49 -12.58
N LEU A 307 11.57 4.19 -12.33
CA LEU A 307 11.97 3.55 -11.08
C LEU A 307 13.38 2.93 -11.15
N GLU A 308 14.27 3.43 -12.00
CA GLU A 308 15.62 2.89 -12.13
C GLU A 308 16.34 2.88 -10.77
N SER A 309 16.87 1.71 -10.40
CA SER A 309 17.55 1.46 -9.11
C SER A 309 16.70 1.74 -7.86
N ALA A 310 15.37 1.82 -7.98
CA ALA A 310 14.49 1.97 -6.84
C ALA A 310 14.44 0.70 -5.97
N ASN A 311 14.10 0.88 -4.68
CA ASN A 311 13.93 -0.21 -3.73
C ASN A 311 12.45 -0.46 -3.45
N LEU A 312 11.88 -1.52 -4.01
CA LEU A 312 10.51 -2.00 -3.78
C LEU A 312 10.47 -3.31 -2.99
N ARG A 313 11.50 -3.61 -2.18
CA ARG A 313 11.53 -4.83 -1.36
C ARG A 313 10.30 -4.90 -0.46
N GLN A 314 9.60 -6.04 -0.47
CA GLN A 314 8.36 -6.27 0.30
C GLN A 314 7.21 -5.29 0.01
N ALA A 315 7.27 -4.53 -1.08
CA ALA A 315 6.19 -3.64 -1.48
C ALA A 315 4.96 -4.44 -1.94
N LYS A 316 3.76 -3.91 -1.69
CA LYS A 316 2.49 -4.48 -2.15
C LYS A 316 2.00 -3.74 -3.39
N LEU A 317 2.15 -4.33 -4.55
CA LEU A 317 1.80 -3.82 -5.88
C LEU A 317 0.63 -4.59 -6.50
N GLU A 318 -0.20 -5.27 -5.69
CA GLU A 318 -1.38 -5.99 -6.16
C GLU A 318 -2.21 -5.13 -7.11
N LYS A 319 -2.49 -5.61 -8.33
CA LYS A 319 -3.28 -4.90 -9.36
C LYS A 319 -2.72 -3.52 -9.75
N ALA A 320 -1.48 -3.21 -9.42
CA ALA A 320 -0.86 -1.96 -9.82
C ALA A 320 -0.66 -1.94 -11.34
N ARG A 321 -0.70 -0.75 -11.94
CA ARG A 321 -0.42 -0.52 -13.36
C ARG A 321 1.01 -0.01 -13.49
N LEU A 322 1.88 -0.78 -14.13
CA LEU A 322 3.28 -0.41 -14.39
C LEU A 322 3.58 -0.34 -15.88
N VAL A 323 2.57 -0.25 -16.75
CA VAL A 323 2.74 -0.31 -18.20
C VAL A 323 3.83 0.65 -18.69
N LYS A 324 4.83 0.13 -19.42
CA LYS A 324 6.00 0.88 -19.92
C LYS A 324 6.88 1.55 -18.84
N ALA A 325 6.74 1.17 -17.58
CA ALA A 325 7.61 1.68 -16.52
C ALA A 325 9.06 1.23 -16.73
N ARG A 326 10.01 2.06 -16.30
CA ARG A 326 11.44 1.74 -16.27
C ARG A 326 11.81 1.22 -14.90
N LEU A 327 12.07 -0.07 -14.80
CA LEU A 327 12.39 -0.84 -13.59
C LEU A 327 13.81 -1.44 -13.68
N ARG A 328 14.73 -0.75 -14.37
CA ARG A 328 16.11 -1.22 -14.56
C ARG A 328 16.84 -1.26 -13.21
N ALA A 329 17.48 -2.38 -12.91
CA ALA A 329 18.22 -2.61 -11.66
C ALA A 329 17.38 -2.37 -10.38
N THR A 330 16.06 -2.44 -10.49
CA THR A 330 15.14 -2.24 -9.36
C THR A 330 15.12 -3.47 -8.45
N CYS A 331 15.05 -3.25 -7.13
CA CYS A 331 14.91 -4.32 -6.15
C CYS A 331 13.43 -4.59 -5.86
N LEU A 332 12.90 -5.71 -6.32
CA LEU A 332 11.52 -6.20 -6.12
C LEU A 332 11.51 -7.47 -5.25
N CYS A 333 12.54 -7.69 -4.44
CA CYS A 333 12.63 -8.89 -3.62
C CYS A 333 11.42 -9.01 -2.69
N MET A 334 10.78 -10.19 -2.67
CA MET A 334 9.63 -10.47 -1.81
C MET A 334 8.45 -9.50 -1.97
N SER A 335 8.37 -8.74 -3.08
CA SER A 335 7.22 -7.88 -3.36
C SER A 335 6.04 -8.68 -3.89
N ASP A 336 4.84 -8.14 -3.73
CA ASP A 336 3.60 -8.73 -4.25
C ASP A 336 3.10 -7.95 -5.47
N LEU A 337 3.28 -8.51 -6.66
CA LEU A 337 2.78 -8.03 -7.95
C LEU A 337 1.59 -8.86 -8.45
N SER A 338 0.83 -9.51 -7.57
CA SER A 338 -0.34 -10.31 -7.96
C SER A 338 -1.30 -9.48 -8.83
N ASP A 339 -1.66 -10.02 -10.00
CA ASP A 339 -2.52 -9.37 -11.00
C ASP A 339 -2.06 -7.97 -11.48
N ALA A 340 -0.79 -7.61 -11.28
CA ALA A 340 -0.25 -6.33 -11.74
C ALA A 340 -0.07 -6.30 -13.27
N ASP A 341 -0.27 -5.13 -13.87
CA ASP A 341 -0.04 -4.91 -15.31
C ASP A 341 1.34 -4.30 -15.56
N CYS A 342 2.32 -5.15 -15.83
CA CYS A 342 3.71 -4.82 -16.15
C CYS A 342 3.99 -4.92 -17.67
N GLY A 343 2.99 -4.76 -18.53
CA GLY A 343 3.17 -4.82 -19.98
C GLY A 343 4.23 -3.83 -20.46
N HIS A 344 5.11 -4.27 -21.37
CA HIS A 344 6.16 -3.43 -21.96
C HIS A 344 7.16 -2.80 -20.98
N CYS A 345 7.27 -3.28 -19.75
CA CYS A 345 8.24 -2.74 -18.79
C CYS A 345 9.69 -3.03 -19.20
N ASP A 346 10.59 -2.11 -18.86
CA ASP A 346 12.04 -2.37 -18.84
C ASP A 346 12.46 -2.82 -17.44
N MET A 347 12.58 -4.12 -17.22
CA MET A 347 12.97 -4.76 -15.96
C MET A 347 14.41 -5.30 -16.00
N ARG A 348 15.26 -4.80 -16.90
CA ARG A 348 16.62 -5.33 -17.08
C ARG A 348 17.41 -5.30 -15.78
N LYS A 349 18.09 -6.40 -15.46
CA LYS A 349 18.91 -6.57 -14.24
C LYS A 349 18.17 -6.31 -12.93
N SER A 350 16.83 -6.32 -12.93
CA SER A 350 16.05 -6.18 -11.71
C SER A 350 16.12 -7.46 -10.87
N ASN A 351 15.82 -7.34 -9.56
CA ASN A 351 15.83 -8.46 -8.64
C ASN A 351 14.42 -8.72 -8.11
N LEU A 352 13.75 -9.74 -8.65
CA LEU A 352 12.45 -10.25 -8.24
C LEU A 352 12.55 -11.51 -7.37
N SER A 353 13.67 -11.78 -6.71
CA SER A 353 13.84 -13.00 -5.91
C SER A 353 12.72 -13.15 -4.87
N GLY A 354 12.01 -14.28 -4.91
CA GLY A 354 10.88 -14.58 -4.01
C GLY A 354 9.65 -13.67 -4.18
N ALA A 355 9.56 -12.89 -5.26
CA ALA A 355 8.39 -12.06 -5.53
C ALA A 355 7.15 -12.93 -5.81
N LEU A 356 5.97 -12.43 -5.44
CA LEU A 356 4.68 -13.02 -5.77
C LEU A 356 4.14 -12.31 -7.01
N CYS A 357 4.01 -13.01 -8.13
CA CYS A 357 3.47 -12.48 -9.39
C CYS A 357 2.37 -13.35 -10.01
N PRO A 358 1.46 -14.00 -9.23
CA PRO A 358 0.42 -14.81 -9.83
C PRO A 358 -0.51 -13.94 -10.68
N GLY A 359 -0.81 -14.40 -11.90
CA GLY A 359 -1.70 -13.69 -12.83
C GLY A 359 -1.17 -12.35 -13.37
N ALA A 360 0.05 -11.95 -13.02
CA ALA A 360 0.62 -10.69 -13.49
C ALA A 360 0.78 -10.69 -15.02
N ASN A 361 0.58 -9.52 -15.63
CA ASN A 361 0.75 -9.33 -17.06
C ASN A 361 2.13 -8.71 -17.34
N MET A 362 3.06 -9.47 -17.88
CA MET A 362 4.41 -9.05 -18.27
C MET A 362 4.65 -9.23 -19.77
N HIS A 363 3.59 -9.17 -20.59
CA HIS A 363 3.72 -9.31 -22.04
C HIS A 363 4.69 -8.25 -22.60
N ARG A 364 5.58 -8.66 -23.50
CA ARG A 364 6.60 -7.79 -24.12
C ARG A 364 7.51 -7.04 -23.14
N ALA A 365 7.59 -7.47 -21.88
CA ALA A 365 8.53 -6.90 -20.92
C ALA A 365 9.97 -7.35 -21.23
N ASP A 366 10.95 -6.52 -20.88
CA ASP A 366 12.38 -6.83 -20.97
C ASP A 366 12.94 -7.15 -19.58
N LEU A 367 13.12 -8.43 -19.29
CA LEU A 367 13.71 -8.99 -18.07
C LEU A 367 15.15 -9.47 -18.31
N THR A 368 15.86 -8.94 -19.30
CA THR A 368 17.23 -9.38 -19.60
C THR A 368 18.15 -9.25 -18.38
N GLY A 369 18.77 -10.37 -17.98
CA GLY A 369 19.63 -10.46 -16.80
C GLY A 369 18.92 -10.28 -15.45
N ALA A 370 17.59 -10.34 -15.39
CA ALA A 370 16.85 -10.23 -14.14
C ALA A 370 17.00 -11.49 -13.27
N CYS A 371 16.93 -11.33 -11.94
CA CYS A 371 16.93 -12.43 -10.99
C CYS A 371 15.51 -12.70 -10.49
N LEU A 372 14.94 -13.85 -10.83
CA LEU A 372 13.60 -14.31 -10.45
C LEU A 372 13.64 -15.54 -9.54
N THR A 373 14.80 -15.86 -8.94
CA THR A 373 14.97 -17.08 -8.14
C THR A 373 13.89 -17.24 -7.07
N GLY A 374 13.23 -18.40 -7.07
CA GLY A 374 12.17 -18.73 -6.10
C GLY A 374 10.91 -17.88 -6.20
N ALA A 375 10.74 -17.07 -7.24
CA ALA A 375 9.54 -16.26 -7.42
C ALA A 375 8.32 -17.13 -7.79
N ASN A 376 7.13 -16.66 -7.43
CA ASN A 376 5.87 -17.31 -7.78
C ASN A 376 5.21 -16.59 -8.96
N LEU A 377 5.42 -17.10 -10.17
CA LEU A 377 4.88 -16.57 -11.42
C LEU A 377 3.75 -17.46 -11.99
N ARG A 378 2.97 -18.10 -11.12
CA ARG A 378 1.84 -18.95 -11.55
C ARG A 378 0.86 -18.17 -12.43
N GLY A 379 0.63 -18.66 -13.65
CA GLY A 379 -0.32 -18.04 -14.59
C GLY A 379 0.11 -16.67 -15.09
N VAL A 380 1.39 -16.29 -14.94
CA VAL A 380 1.91 -15.03 -15.49
C VAL A 380 1.77 -15.02 -17.01
N CYS A 381 1.52 -13.86 -17.60
CA CYS A 381 1.66 -13.64 -19.04
C CYS A 381 3.04 -13.06 -19.35
N LEU A 382 3.94 -13.85 -19.92
CA LEU A 382 5.27 -13.47 -20.40
C LEU A 382 5.38 -13.57 -21.93
N ALA A 383 4.25 -13.55 -22.64
CA ALA A 383 4.25 -13.67 -24.10
C ALA A 383 5.09 -12.55 -24.74
N HIS A 384 5.98 -12.93 -25.66
CA HIS A 384 6.94 -12.05 -26.33
C HIS A 384 7.92 -11.31 -25.38
N ALA A 385 8.07 -11.74 -24.13
CA ALA A 385 9.03 -11.14 -23.20
C ALA A 385 10.48 -11.48 -23.58
N GLN A 386 11.41 -10.59 -23.21
CA GLN A 386 12.85 -10.86 -23.27
C GLN A 386 13.33 -11.30 -21.89
N LEU A 387 13.91 -12.49 -21.81
CA LEU A 387 14.41 -13.16 -20.60
C LEU A 387 15.84 -13.66 -20.84
N VAL A 388 16.57 -13.04 -21.76
CA VAL A 388 17.94 -13.40 -22.10
C VAL A 388 18.80 -13.30 -20.83
N GLN A 389 19.54 -14.37 -20.50
CA GLN A 389 20.36 -14.46 -19.28
C GLN A 389 19.59 -14.23 -17.95
N ALA A 390 18.27 -14.34 -17.94
CA ALA A 390 17.50 -14.25 -16.70
C ALA A 390 17.73 -15.50 -15.83
N ASN A 391 17.76 -15.31 -14.51
CA ASN A 391 17.85 -16.40 -13.55
C ASN A 391 16.44 -16.72 -13.02
N LEU A 392 15.89 -17.85 -13.45
CA LEU A 392 14.62 -18.42 -13.05
C LEU A 392 14.79 -19.72 -12.23
N CYS A 393 15.91 -19.90 -11.51
CA CYS A 393 16.07 -21.06 -10.64
C CYS A 393 14.91 -21.20 -9.64
N THR A 394 14.41 -22.42 -9.46
CA THR A 394 13.34 -22.77 -8.50
C THR A 394 12.05 -21.96 -8.60
N THR A 395 11.81 -21.35 -9.76
CA THR A 395 10.66 -20.46 -9.99
C THR A 395 9.40 -21.26 -10.28
N ASN A 396 8.26 -20.83 -9.75
CA ASN A 396 6.96 -21.42 -10.11
C ASN A 396 6.37 -20.70 -11.33
N LEU A 397 6.40 -21.36 -12.48
CA LEU A 397 5.85 -20.92 -13.76
C LEU A 397 4.62 -21.76 -14.17
N THR A 398 3.96 -22.42 -13.22
CA THR A 398 2.78 -23.26 -13.54
C THR A 398 1.73 -22.46 -14.28
N ARG A 399 1.25 -22.99 -15.42
CA ARG A 399 0.25 -22.34 -16.30
C ARG A 399 0.69 -20.97 -16.87
N ALA A 400 1.98 -20.64 -16.83
CA ALA A 400 2.48 -19.40 -17.43
C ALA A 400 2.31 -19.40 -18.95
N ASP A 401 2.05 -18.23 -19.53
CA ASP A 401 2.09 -18.01 -20.98
C ASP A 401 3.44 -17.42 -21.38
N LEU A 402 4.32 -18.23 -21.96
CA LEU A 402 5.67 -17.87 -22.40
C LEU A 402 5.79 -17.84 -23.93
N ARG A 403 4.67 -17.83 -24.67
CA ARG A 403 4.71 -17.93 -26.13
C ARG A 403 5.61 -16.85 -26.75
N ASN A 404 6.47 -17.24 -27.69
CA ASN A 404 7.44 -16.36 -28.35
C ASN A 404 8.43 -15.64 -27.41
N ALA A 405 8.58 -16.08 -26.16
CA ALA A 405 9.55 -15.49 -25.25
C ALA A 405 10.99 -15.80 -25.69
N GLN A 406 11.89 -14.84 -25.51
CA GLN A 406 13.32 -14.96 -25.81
C GLN A 406 14.06 -15.31 -24.52
N MET A 407 14.47 -16.56 -24.36
CA MET A 407 15.05 -17.10 -23.13
C MET A 407 16.47 -17.65 -23.32
N THR A 408 17.18 -17.17 -24.34
CA THR A 408 18.55 -17.58 -24.64
C THR A 408 19.46 -17.39 -23.42
N ARG A 409 20.21 -18.43 -23.05
CA ARG A 409 21.10 -18.46 -21.87
C ARG A 409 20.41 -18.19 -20.53
N ALA A 410 19.09 -18.36 -20.44
CA ALA A 410 18.39 -18.28 -19.16
C ALA A 410 18.70 -19.51 -18.28
N THR A 411 18.67 -19.33 -16.96
CA THR A 411 18.85 -20.43 -16.00
C THR A 411 17.50 -20.81 -15.39
N LEU A 412 16.95 -21.95 -15.73
CA LEU A 412 15.65 -22.44 -15.26
C LEU A 412 15.78 -23.61 -14.27
N LYS A 413 16.97 -23.85 -13.72
CA LYS A 413 17.24 -25.02 -12.88
C LYS A 413 16.21 -25.20 -11.76
N GLY A 414 15.53 -26.35 -11.75
CA GLY A 414 14.50 -26.68 -10.76
C GLY A 414 13.20 -25.89 -10.86
N ALA A 415 12.95 -25.17 -11.96
CA ALA A 415 11.71 -24.44 -12.17
C ALA A 415 10.51 -25.37 -12.45
N ASP A 416 9.32 -24.95 -12.02
CA ASP A 416 8.06 -25.67 -12.27
C ASP A 416 7.28 -25.01 -13.41
N LEU A 417 7.28 -25.64 -14.57
CA LEU A 417 6.64 -25.27 -15.83
C LEU A 417 5.37 -26.08 -16.10
N CYS A 418 4.76 -26.76 -15.12
CA CYS A 418 3.60 -27.60 -15.38
C CYS A 418 2.46 -26.82 -16.07
N ASN A 419 1.97 -27.36 -17.19
CA ASN A 419 0.94 -26.76 -18.05
C ASN A 419 1.29 -25.35 -18.58
N ALA A 420 2.56 -24.97 -18.62
CA ALA A 420 2.99 -23.71 -19.23
C ALA A 420 2.94 -23.78 -20.76
N ARG A 421 2.75 -22.62 -21.41
CA ARG A 421 2.71 -22.48 -22.87
C ARG A 421 4.02 -21.87 -23.36
N LEU A 422 4.91 -22.69 -23.90
CA LEU A 422 6.22 -22.30 -24.42
C LEU A 422 6.29 -22.41 -25.95
N SER A 423 5.16 -22.33 -26.66
CA SER A 423 5.20 -22.43 -28.11
C SER A 423 6.02 -21.28 -28.72
N TYR A 424 6.91 -21.62 -29.67
CA TYR A 424 7.85 -20.71 -30.34
C TYR A 424 8.86 -19.99 -29.40
N THR A 425 9.17 -20.55 -28.23
CA THR A 425 10.22 -19.98 -27.37
C THR A 425 11.63 -20.21 -27.91
N ASP A 426 12.53 -19.25 -27.67
CA ASP A 426 13.96 -19.42 -27.88
C ASP A 426 14.61 -19.78 -26.55
N LEU A 427 14.99 -21.04 -26.36
CA LEU A 427 15.63 -21.60 -25.17
C LEU A 427 17.09 -22.00 -25.44
N ARG A 428 17.72 -21.38 -26.45
CA ARG A 428 19.09 -21.74 -26.84
C ARG A 428 20.07 -21.50 -25.69
N ASP A 429 20.99 -22.44 -25.50
CA ASP A 429 22.02 -22.41 -24.46
C ASP A 429 21.47 -22.19 -23.03
N SER A 430 20.20 -22.54 -22.79
CA SER A 430 19.56 -22.41 -21.47
C SER A 430 19.86 -23.59 -20.56
N ASP A 431 19.87 -23.35 -19.24
CA ASP A 431 19.98 -24.42 -18.23
C ASP A 431 18.57 -24.86 -17.82
N LEU A 432 18.18 -26.05 -18.28
CA LEU A 432 16.90 -26.71 -18.02
C LEU A 432 17.07 -27.89 -17.05
N CYS A 433 18.12 -27.92 -16.23
CA CYS A 433 18.33 -29.01 -15.30
C CYS A 433 17.21 -29.09 -14.26
N ASP A 434 16.79 -30.30 -13.89
CA ASP A 434 15.81 -30.57 -12.83
C ASP A 434 14.43 -29.88 -13.01
N ILE A 435 14.08 -29.42 -14.22
CA ILE A 435 12.78 -28.78 -14.46
C ILE A 435 11.61 -29.77 -14.33
N ILE A 436 10.47 -29.25 -13.90
CA ILE A 436 9.19 -29.97 -13.89
C ILE A 436 8.31 -29.39 -14.98
N CYS A 437 7.89 -30.18 -15.97
CA CYS A 437 7.26 -29.65 -17.19
C CYS A 437 6.04 -30.48 -17.66
N ILE A 438 5.35 -31.13 -16.72
CA ILE A 438 4.20 -31.98 -17.01
C ILE A 438 3.09 -31.18 -17.72
N GLY A 439 2.73 -31.61 -18.93
CA GLY A 439 1.71 -30.96 -19.76
C GLY A 439 2.12 -29.62 -20.36
N ALA A 440 3.42 -29.27 -20.36
CA ALA A 440 3.91 -28.08 -21.01
C ALA A 440 3.85 -28.21 -22.56
N ASP A 441 3.48 -27.12 -23.23
CA ASP A 441 3.50 -27.01 -24.69
C ASP A 441 4.81 -26.39 -25.14
N LEU A 442 5.72 -27.18 -25.71
CA LEU A 442 6.99 -26.71 -26.29
C LEU A 442 6.96 -26.67 -27.82
N SER A 443 5.78 -26.66 -28.44
CA SER A 443 5.68 -26.74 -29.90
C SER A 443 6.44 -25.60 -30.57
N HIS A 444 7.31 -25.93 -31.54
CA HIS A 444 8.15 -24.98 -32.26
C HIS A 444 9.20 -24.22 -31.43
N ALA A 445 9.48 -24.65 -30.20
CA ALA A 445 10.58 -24.09 -29.40
C ALA A 445 11.95 -24.47 -29.98
N ASP A 446 12.96 -23.61 -29.78
CA ASP A 446 14.36 -23.91 -30.07
C ASP A 446 15.13 -24.17 -28.78
N ILE A 447 15.58 -25.40 -28.57
CA ILE A 447 16.32 -25.84 -27.38
C ILE A 447 17.80 -26.14 -27.69
N SER A 448 18.32 -25.62 -28.82
CA SER A 448 19.70 -25.88 -29.24
C SER A 448 20.72 -25.41 -28.19
N GLY A 449 21.61 -26.30 -27.76
CA GLY A 449 22.64 -26.04 -26.77
C GLY A 449 22.15 -26.08 -25.31
N ALA A 450 20.87 -26.39 -25.06
CA ALA A 450 20.33 -26.42 -23.70
C ALA A 450 20.87 -27.60 -22.86
N GLU A 451 21.07 -27.37 -21.56
CA GLU A 451 21.37 -28.42 -20.57
C GLU A 451 20.05 -29.02 -20.04
N ILE A 452 19.83 -30.32 -20.22
CA ILE A 452 18.55 -31.00 -19.92
C ILE A 452 18.70 -32.14 -18.91
N GLU A 453 19.66 -32.05 -17.99
CA GLU A 453 19.91 -33.07 -16.99
C GLU A 453 18.70 -33.24 -16.06
N ASN A 454 18.23 -34.48 -15.87
CA ASN A 454 17.08 -34.82 -15.03
C ASN A 454 15.76 -34.09 -15.34
N ALA A 455 15.62 -33.50 -16.53
CA ALA A 455 14.36 -32.91 -16.98
C ALA A 455 13.32 -34.03 -17.22
N GLU A 456 12.11 -33.88 -16.67
CA GLU A 456 11.03 -34.85 -16.88
C GLU A 456 10.41 -34.68 -18.28
N THR A 457 10.90 -35.46 -19.25
CA THR A 457 10.58 -35.33 -20.69
C THR A 457 9.37 -36.15 -21.17
N SER A 458 8.77 -36.98 -20.32
CA SER A 458 7.79 -37.99 -20.72
C SER A 458 6.44 -37.45 -21.21
N ASP A 459 6.08 -36.20 -20.89
CA ASP A 459 4.78 -35.60 -21.18
C ASP A 459 4.88 -34.29 -21.99
N TRP A 460 6.00 -34.07 -22.68
CA TRP A 460 6.17 -32.86 -23.51
C TRP A 460 5.30 -32.96 -24.77
N THR A 461 4.58 -31.88 -25.08
CA THR A 461 4.00 -31.74 -26.42
C THR A 461 5.10 -31.27 -27.37
N ILE A 462 5.70 -32.21 -28.09
CA ILE A 462 6.88 -31.99 -28.95
C ILE A 462 6.43 -32.03 -30.40
N VAL A 463 6.01 -30.88 -30.93
CA VAL A 463 5.72 -30.73 -32.36
C VAL A 463 6.63 -29.64 -32.92
N GLY A 464 7.47 -29.99 -33.89
CA GLY A 464 8.35 -29.03 -34.58
C GLY A 464 9.42 -28.36 -33.72
N ILE A 465 9.84 -28.99 -32.62
CA ILE A 465 10.96 -28.52 -31.79
C ILE A 465 12.25 -28.51 -32.62
N LYS A 466 12.98 -27.40 -32.57
CA LYS A 466 14.32 -27.28 -33.14
C LYS A 466 15.35 -27.64 -32.07
N CYS A 467 16.23 -28.59 -32.38
CA CYS A 467 17.34 -28.95 -31.51
C CYS A 467 18.52 -29.41 -32.38
N SER A 468 19.57 -28.60 -32.49
CA SER A 468 20.81 -29.02 -33.17
C SER A 468 21.66 -29.95 -32.29
N HIS A 469 21.69 -29.69 -30.99
CA HIS A 469 22.36 -30.46 -29.96
C HIS A 469 21.80 -30.06 -28.59
N ALA A 470 21.96 -30.92 -27.59
CA ALA A 470 21.67 -30.63 -26.19
C ALA A 470 22.77 -31.23 -25.29
N PHE A 471 22.81 -30.85 -24.02
CA PHE A 471 23.78 -31.39 -23.06
C PHE A 471 23.07 -32.10 -21.90
N SER A 472 23.65 -33.19 -21.40
CA SER A 472 23.23 -33.86 -20.17
C SER A 472 24.45 -34.41 -19.44
N ASN A 473 24.56 -34.18 -18.14
CA ASN A 473 25.75 -34.54 -17.35
C ASN A 473 27.07 -34.04 -18.00
N GLY A 474 27.07 -32.85 -18.60
CA GLY A 474 28.23 -32.29 -19.33
C GLY A 474 28.59 -32.96 -20.67
N HIS A 475 27.80 -33.92 -21.15
CA HIS A 475 28.02 -34.61 -22.43
C HIS A 475 27.05 -34.11 -23.49
N GLN A 476 27.56 -33.86 -24.70
CA GLN A 476 26.73 -33.47 -25.84
C GLN A 476 25.90 -34.68 -26.34
N ILE A 477 24.59 -34.52 -26.37
CA ILE A 477 23.65 -35.46 -26.97
C ILE A 477 23.29 -34.92 -28.36
N ARG A 478 23.50 -35.73 -29.41
CA ARG A 478 23.04 -35.40 -30.76
C ARG A 478 21.56 -35.70 -30.89
N TYR A 479 20.79 -34.69 -31.29
CA TYR A 479 19.37 -34.83 -31.58
C TYR A 479 19.17 -35.54 -32.92
N GLN A 480 18.26 -36.51 -32.96
CA GLN A 480 17.73 -37.09 -34.20
C GLN A 480 16.25 -36.76 -34.31
N GLU A 481 15.87 -36.13 -35.43
CA GLU A 481 14.50 -35.78 -35.78
C GLU A 481 13.64 -37.07 -35.77
N GLY A 482 12.64 -37.12 -34.89
CA GLY A 482 11.80 -38.31 -34.65
C GLY A 482 12.05 -39.08 -33.34
N GLN A 483 13.11 -38.83 -32.56
CA GLN A 483 13.31 -39.52 -31.27
C GLN A 483 12.33 -39.12 -30.14
N PHE A 484 11.62 -38.01 -30.31
CA PHE A 484 10.50 -37.64 -29.45
C PHE A 484 9.13 -37.92 -30.09
N GLU A 485 9.10 -38.36 -31.35
CA GLU A 485 7.86 -38.81 -31.98
C GLU A 485 7.60 -40.25 -31.59
N LYS A 486 6.63 -40.41 -30.66
CA LYS A 486 6.06 -41.65 -30.14
C LYS A 486 6.85 -42.31 -29.01
N THR A 487 6.39 -42.04 -27.79
CA THR A 487 6.37 -43.05 -26.73
C THR A 487 4.99 -43.11 -26.07
N ASN A 488 4.01 -43.63 -26.83
CA ASN A 488 2.89 -44.37 -26.25
C ASN A 488 3.37 -45.75 -25.74
N THR A 489 4.52 -45.77 -25.03
CA THR A 489 5.09 -46.97 -24.43
C THR A 489 4.93 -46.91 -22.93
N VAL A 490 4.45 -48.00 -22.36
CA VAL A 490 4.35 -48.22 -20.92
C VAL A 490 5.78 -48.40 -20.38
N SER A 491 6.41 -47.31 -19.95
CA SER A 491 7.66 -47.36 -19.15
C SER A 491 7.37 -46.98 -17.69
N GLU A 492 8.26 -47.38 -16.76
CA GLU A 492 8.21 -46.91 -15.36
C GLU A 492 8.46 -45.40 -15.31
N HIS A 493 7.58 -44.63 -14.65
CA HIS A 493 7.71 -43.18 -14.53
C HIS A 493 7.70 -42.73 -13.07
N CYS A 494 8.62 -41.84 -12.68
CA CYS A 494 8.68 -41.31 -11.33
C CYS A 494 7.84 -40.03 -11.20
N VAL A 495 6.81 -40.05 -10.36
CA VAL A 495 6.01 -38.89 -9.98
C VAL A 495 6.38 -38.47 -8.56
N SER A 496 6.35 -37.17 -8.25
CA SER A 496 6.61 -36.71 -6.87
C SER A 496 5.61 -35.67 -6.36
N ILE A 497 5.43 -35.64 -5.04
CA ILE A 497 4.61 -34.67 -4.32
C ILE A 497 5.40 -34.17 -3.11
N THR A 498 5.41 -32.87 -2.86
CA THR A 498 6.04 -32.30 -1.65
C THR A 498 4.97 -31.96 -0.63
N ILE A 499 5.09 -32.50 0.57
CA ILE A 499 4.18 -32.23 1.68
C ILE A 499 4.99 -31.61 2.83
N PRO A 500 4.50 -30.54 3.48
CA PRO A 500 5.20 -29.85 4.56
C PRO A 500 5.15 -30.67 5.87
N VAL A 501 5.80 -31.84 5.88
CA VAL A 501 5.98 -32.75 7.01
C VAL A 501 7.47 -33.03 7.15
N ALA A 502 7.97 -33.11 8.39
CA ALA A 502 9.37 -33.47 8.65
C ALA A 502 9.67 -34.90 8.21
N LEU A 503 10.86 -35.12 7.63
CA LEU A 503 11.34 -36.44 7.22
C LEU A 503 11.40 -37.35 8.47
N SER A 504 10.49 -38.31 8.56
CA SER A 504 10.24 -39.13 9.76
C SER A 504 9.52 -40.42 9.38
N ASP A 505 9.38 -41.36 10.32
CA ASP A 505 8.58 -42.59 10.11
C ASP A 505 7.11 -42.26 9.75
N LEU A 506 6.58 -41.15 10.27
CA LEU A 506 5.27 -40.63 9.90
C LEU A 506 5.21 -40.23 8.42
N ALA A 507 6.29 -39.65 7.89
CA ALA A 507 6.39 -39.35 6.46
C ALA A 507 6.37 -40.65 5.64
N CYS A 508 7.14 -41.67 6.02
CA CYS A 508 7.13 -42.97 5.32
C CYS A 508 5.72 -43.58 5.25
N PHE A 509 4.97 -43.49 6.36
CA PHE A 509 3.59 -43.95 6.43
C PHE A 509 2.64 -43.16 5.52
N ILE A 510 2.77 -41.83 5.48
CA ILE A 510 2.02 -40.97 4.55
C ILE A 510 2.30 -41.36 3.09
N GLY A 511 3.57 -41.62 2.75
CA GLY A 511 3.97 -42.13 1.43
C GLY A 511 3.23 -43.41 1.05
N ARG A 512 3.24 -44.43 1.92
CA ARG A 512 2.54 -45.71 1.68
C ARG A 512 1.01 -45.60 1.66
N MET A 513 0.42 -44.65 2.38
CA MET A 513 -1.03 -44.41 2.28
C MET A 513 -1.42 -43.79 0.94
N ILE A 514 -0.63 -42.84 0.43
CA ILE A 514 -0.87 -42.20 -0.87
C ILE A 514 -0.79 -43.26 -1.98
N GLU A 515 0.21 -44.14 -1.90
CA GLU A 515 0.35 -45.31 -2.78
C GLU A 515 -0.93 -46.18 -2.75
N ARG A 516 -1.42 -46.57 -1.56
CA ARG A 516 -2.64 -47.39 -1.43
C ARG A 516 -3.92 -46.71 -1.92
N GLU A 517 -4.15 -45.44 -1.57
CA GLU A 517 -5.37 -44.70 -1.95
C GLU A 517 -5.47 -44.54 -3.47
N ILE A 518 -4.34 -44.30 -4.13
CA ILE A 518 -4.26 -44.19 -5.58
C ILE A 518 -4.33 -45.59 -6.23
N GLY A 519 -3.64 -46.58 -5.66
CA GLY A 519 -3.66 -47.97 -6.11
C GLY A 519 -5.05 -48.61 -6.06
N GLN A 520 -5.88 -48.31 -5.04
CA GLN A 520 -7.25 -48.82 -4.95
C GLN A 520 -8.16 -48.37 -6.10
N ARG A 521 -7.86 -47.23 -6.73
CA ARG A 521 -8.70 -46.65 -7.80
C ARG A 521 -8.16 -46.93 -9.19
N HIS A 522 -6.84 -47.05 -9.34
CA HIS A 522 -6.17 -47.19 -10.62
C HIS A 522 -5.53 -48.58 -10.82
N GLY A 523 -5.64 -49.48 -9.84
CA GLY A 523 -5.01 -50.81 -9.80
C GLY A 523 -3.78 -50.81 -8.89
N GLU A 524 -3.57 -51.88 -8.10
CA GLU A 524 -2.48 -51.96 -7.10
C GLU A 524 -1.08 -51.87 -7.71
N GLN A 525 -0.95 -52.08 -9.04
CA GLN A 525 0.31 -51.95 -9.78
C GLN A 525 0.48 -50.59 -10.49
N ALA A 526 -0.47 -49.67 -10.36
CA ALA A 526 -0.45 -48.40 -11.09
C ALA A 526 0.47 -47.35 -10.44
N ILE A 527 0.75 -47.48 -9.16
CA ILE A 527 1.64 -46.59 -8.40
C ILE A 527 2.35 -47.35 -7.28
N PHE A 528 3.63 -47.05 -7.07
CA PHE A 528 4.49 -47.65 -6.06
C PHE A 528 5.26 -46.58 -5.33
N PHE A 529 5.31 -46.63 -4.00
CA PHE A 529 6.13 -45.69 -3.25
C PHE A 529 7.61 -46.08 -3.37
N SER A 530 8.41 -45.19 -3.96
CA SER A 530 9.82 -45.46 -4.30
C SER A 530 10.82 -44.84 -3.33
N GLY A 531 10.42 -43.79 -2.61
CA GLY A 531 11.27 -43.16 -1.60
C GLY A 531 10.81 -41.78 -1.19
N MET A 532 11.49 -41.21 -0.20
CA MET A 532 11.26 -39.86 0.27
C MET A 532 12.56 -39.14 0.58
N ALA A 533 12.61 -37.85 0.30
CA ALA A 533 13.77 -37.00 0.55
C ALA A 533 13.35 -35.67 1.15
N ARG A 534 14.26 -35.01 1.88
CA ARG A 534 14.01 -33.66 2.38
C ARG A 534 13.93 -32.70 1.20
N SER A 535 12.85 -31.94 1.11
CA SER A 535 12.64 -31.01 0.01
C SER A 535 13.36 -29.68 0.24
N ALA A 536 13.97 -29.12 -0.80
CA ALA A 536 14.68 -27.84 -0.74
C ALA A 536 13.75 -26.66 -0.39
N ILE A 537 12.45 -26.80 -0.64
CA ILE A 537 11.40 -25.82 -0.34
C ILE A 537 10.74 -26.04 1.04
N GLY A 538 11.31 -26.90 1.89
CA GLY A 538 10.75 -27.28 3.18
C GLY A 538 9.75 -28.43 3.09
N GLY A 539 9.78 -29.35 4.07
CA GLY A 539 8.97 -30.56 4.08
C GLY A 539 9.65 -31.79 3.47
N THR A 540 8.85 -32.81 3.15
CA THR A 540 9.28 -34.09 2.59
C THR A 540 8.75 -34.26 1.17
N LYS A 541 9.65 -34.47 0.21
CA LYS A 541 9.34 -34.87 -1.17
C LYS A 541 9.12 -36.39 -1.19
N PHE A 542 7.91 -36.83 -1.49
CA PHE A 542 7.57 -38.24 -1.70
C PHE A 542 7.67 -38.56 -3.19
N THR A 543 8.35 -39.65 -3.51
CA THR A 543 8.57 -40.10 -4.89
C THR A 543 7.88 -41.44 -5.10
N PHE A 544 7.10 -41.53 -6.17
CA PHE A 544 6.31 -42.70 -6.54
C PHE A 544 6.68 -43.14 -7.95
N LYS A 545 6.83 -44.44 -8.19
CA LYS A 545 6.88 -45.00 -9.53
C LYS A 545 5.46 -45.28 -10.00
N THR A 546 5.12 -44.93 -11.23
CA THR A 546 3.80 -45.19 -11.82
C THR A 546 3.97 -46.04 -13.07
N MET A 547 3.01 -46.93 -13.31
CA MET A 547 2.92 -47.75 -14.51
C MET A 547 1.52 -47.59 -15.11
N GLY A 548 1.42 -47.28 -16.40
CA GLY A 548 0.14 -47.12 -17.08
C GLY A 548 0.17 -46.22 -18.33
N THR A 549 -0.97 -46.14 -19.00
CA THR A 549 -1.15 -45.26 -20.17
C THR A 549 -1.03 -43.78 -19.77
N VAL A 550 -0.81 -42.89 -20.76
CA VAL A 550 -0.68 -41.44 -20.53
C VAL A 550 -1.92 -40.87 -19.80
N ASP A 551 -3.12 -41.36 -20.13
CA ASP A 551 -4.36 -40.93 -19.45
C ASP A 551 -4.44 -41.39 -17.99
N GLN A 552 -3.97 -42.61 -17.68
CA GLN A 552 -3.89 -43.09 -16.30
C GLN A 552 -2.88 -42.27 -15.49
N ARG A 553 -1.72 -41.96 -16.07
CA ARG A 553 -0.70 -41.09 -15.45
C ARG A 553 -1.24 -39.68 -15.18
N ARG A 554 -1.96 -39.10 -16.14
CA ARG A 554 -2.62 -37.80 -15.99
C ARG A 554 -3.65 -37.80 -14.86
N GLN A 555 -4.45 -38.86 -14.74
CA GLN A 555 -5.42 -39.02 -13.65
C GLN A 555 -4.74 -39.15 -12.28
N ILE A 556 -3.64 -39.91 -12.19
CA ILE A 556 -2.83 -40.05 -10.98
C ILE A 556 -2.20 -38.72 -10.56
N ASN A 557 -1.61 -37.97 -11.49
CA ASN A 557 -1.02 -36.65 -11.26
C ASN A 557 -2.04 -35.61 -10.79
N LEU A 558 -3.22 -35.55 -11.43
CA LEU A 558 -4.32 -34.71 -10.98
C LEU A 558 -4.75 -35.07 -9.56
N ARG A 559 -4.72 -36.35 -9.21
CA ARG A 559 -5.10 -36.82 -7.88
C ARG A 559 -4.07 -36.48 -6.82
N LEU A 560 -2.78 -36.63 -7.12
CA LEU A 560 -1.69 -36.18 -6.24
C LEU A 560 -1.76 -34.68 -5.99
N SER A 561 -2.04 -33.88 -7.02
CA SER A 561 -2.27 -32.44 -6.85
C SER A 561 -3.51 -32.13 -6.00
N CYS A 562 -4.61 -32.87 -6.16
CA CYS A 562 -5.78 -32.74 -5.26
C CYS A 562 -5.45 -33.12 -3.81
N ILE A 563 -4.62 -34.14 -3.60
CA ILE A 563 -4.15 -34.55 -2.26
C ILE A 563 -3.28 -33.44 -1.66
N GLU A 564 -2.34 -32.88 -2.43
CA GLU A 564 -1.51 -31.75 -1.99
C GLU A 564 -2.38 -30.54 -1.60
N GLN A 565 -3.32 -30.15 -2.46
CA GLN A 565 -4.21 -29.00 -2.23
C GLN A 565 -5.13 -29.19 -1.01
N ARG A 566 -5.50 -30.44 -0.68
CA ARG A 566 -6.29 -30.76 0.51
C ARG A 566 -5.45 -30.80 1.79
N LEU A 567 -4.20 -31.28 1.71
CA LEU A 567 -3.31 -31.42 2.87
C LEU A 567 -2.56 -30.14 3.22
N ARG A 568 -2.15 -29.35 2.22
CA ARG A 568 -1.38 -28.11 2.39
C ARG A 568 -2.03 -27.12 3.38
N PRO A 569 -3.32 -26.74 3.29
CA PRO A 569 -3.94 -25.81 4.25
C PRO A 569 -4.13 -26.40 5.65
N VAL A 570 -4.22 -27.73 5.79
CA VAL A 570 -4.38 -28.41 7.08
C VAL A 570 -3.06 -28.44 7.85
N LEU A 571 -1.95 -28.65 7.13
CA LEU A 571 -0.62 -28.75 7.72
C LEU A 571 0.02 -27.37 7.95
N MET A 572 -0.20 -26.40 7.05
CA MET A 572 0.27 -25.01 7.23
C MET A 572 -0.36 -24.33 8.46
N LYS A 573 -1.66 -24.58 8.77
CA LYS A 573 -2.31 -24.09 10.00
C LYS A 573 -1.67 -24.60 11.31
N SER A 574 -0.88 -25.68 11.26
CA SER A 574 -0.17 -26.19 12.44
C SER A 574 1.24 -25.61 12.60
N ALA A 575 1.80 -25.00 11.55
CA ALA A 575 3.11 -24.38 11.52
C ALA A 575 3.09 -22.92 12.03
N ASP A 576 1.99 -22.19 11.83
CA ASP A 576 1.84 -20.79 12.25
C ASP A 576 1.56 -20.58 13.75
N ASN A 577 1.33 -21.66 14.50
CA ASN A 577 1.20 -21.60 15.96
C ASN A 577 2.56 -21.92 16.60
N GLU A 578 3.34 -20.90 16.96
CA GLU A 578 4.60 -21.02 17.73
C GLU A 578 4.41 -21.69 19.12
N ASN A 579 3.17 -22.02 19.52
CA ASN A 579 2.84 -22.79 20.71
C ASN A 579 2.27 -24.20 20.44
N SER A 580 2.34 -24.70 19.20
CA SER A 580 1.93 -26.07 18.90
C SER A 580 3.06 -27.04 19.25
N ARG A 581 2.79 -28.00 20.15
CA ARG A 581 3.69 -29.04 20.68
C ARG A 581 4.33 -29.97 19.61
N PHE A 582 4.23 -29.66 18.32
CA PHE A 582 4.83 -30.43 17.23
C PHE A 582 6.31 -30.10 16.99
N ASN A 583 6.78 -28.89 17.30
CA ASN A 583 8.17 -28.50 17.03
C ASN A 583 9.17 -28.77 18.17
N THR A 584 8.70 -29.18 19.37
CA THR A 584 9.57 -29.46 20.53
C THR A 584 9.58 -30.92 20.96
N ALA A 585 8.92 -31.81 20.23
CA ALA A 585 9.23 -33.23 20.33
C ALA A 585 10.52 -33.48 19.55
N GLN A 586 11.67 -33.45 20.25
CA GLN A 586 12.70 -34.43 19.95
C GLN A 586 11.99 -35.79 20.02
N THR A 587 11.50 -36.27 18.89
CA THR A 587 11.07 -37.65 18.72
C THR A 587 12.33 -38.47 18.96
N ARG A 588 12.52 -38.90 20.21
CA ARG A 588 13.44 -39.98 20.53
C ARG A 588 13.05 -41.13 19.60
N ASP A 589 13.94 -41.44 18.68
CA ASP A 589 13.87 -42.61 17.82
C ASP A 589 13.71 -43.85 18.70
N LEU A 590 12.48 -44.31 18.86
CA LEU A 590 12.17 -45.65 19.30
C LEU A 590 11.88 -46.44 18.02
N PRO A 591 12.64 -47.50 17.71
CA PRO A 591 12.44 -48.25 16.48
C PRO A 591 11.01 -48.78 16.44
N PHE A 592 10.24 -48.32 15.46
CA PHE A 592 8.80 -48.59 15.28
C PHE A 592 8.48 -50.10 15.29
N GLN A 593 9.41 -50.95 14.88
CA GLN A 593 9.29 -52.42 14.95
C GLN A 593 9.32 -52.98 16.39
N SER A 594 10.04 -52.36 17.32
CA SER A 594 10.22 -52.85 18.70
C SER A 594 8.98 -52.61 19.57
N ALA A 595 8.32 -51.45 19.41
CA ALA A 595 7.14 -51.09 20.18
C ALA A 595 5.88 -51.87 19.75
N MET A 596 5.77 -52.23 18.47
CA MET A 596 4.63 -52.96 17.91
C MET A 596 4.61 -54.44 18.36
N MET A 597 5.79 -55.04 18.58
CA MET A 597 5.94 -56.45 18.95
C MET A 597 5.68 -56.74 20.43
N THR A 598 5.76 -55.74 21.32
CA THR A 598 5.81 -56.00 22.77
C THR A 598 4.56 -55.57 23.55
N ARG A 599 3.84 -54.48 23.19
CA ARG A 599 2.58 -54.07 23.87
C ARG A 599 1.62 -53.25 22.98
N PRO A 600 0.74 -53.88 22.17
CA PRO A 600 -0.16 -53.17 21.24
C PRO A 600 -1.17 -52.25 21.93
N LYS A 601 -1.76 -52.69 23.06
CA LYS A 601 -2.83 -51.95 23.73
C LYS A 601 -2.35 -50.70 24.48
N ALA A 602 -1.14 -50.72 25.04
CA ALA A 602 -0.57 -49.58 25.76
C ALA A 602 -0.14 -48.45 24.81
N PHE A 603 0.36 -48.82 23.63
CA PHE A 603 0.71 -47.85 22.57
C PHE A 603 -0.53 -47.11 22.04
N VAL A 604 -1.63 -47.84 21.83
CA VAL A 604 -2.91 -47.26 21.39
C VAL A 604 -3.51 -46.33 22.46
N LEU A 605 -3.41 -46.68 23.75
CA LEU A 605 -3.89 -45.82 24.83
C LEU A 605 -3.06 -44.52 24.96
N HIS A 606 -1.74 -44.62 24.84
CA HIS A 606 -0.83 -43.47 24.93
C HIS A 606 -0.99 -42.49 23.75
N MET A 607 -1.33 -43.02 22.56
CA MET A 607 -1.71 -42.19 21.41
C MET A 607 -3.09 -41.53 21.65
N ASN A 608 -4.07 -42.24 22.22
CA ASN A 608 -5.41 -41.68 22.48
C ASN A 608 -5.40 -40.46 23.43
N GLU A 609 -4.61 -40.48 24.51
CA GLU A 609 -4.55 -39.36 25.46
C GLU A 609 -3.90 -38.09 24.86
N ARG A 610 -2.89 -38.24 24.00
CA ARG A 610 -2.24 -37.09 23.35
C ARG A 610 -3.06 -36.48 22.21
N TYR A 611 -3.99 -37.22 21.63
CA TYR A 611 -4.60 -36.88 20.33
C TYR A 611 -6.11 -36.62 20.34
N SER A 612 -6.75 -36.71 21.51
CA SER A 612 -8.16 -36.30 21.72
C SER A 612 -8.44 -34.82 21.38
N ARG A 613 -7.40 -34.00 21.15
CA ARG A 613 -7.49 -32.55 20.84
C ARG A 613 -7.21 -32.17 19.37
N MET A 614 -7.16 -33.13 18.43
CA MET A 614 -6.85 -32.85 17.01
C MET A 614 -8.05 -32.57 16.08
N HIS A 615 -7.78 -31.87 14.97
CA HIS A 615 -8.74 -31.44 13.94
C HIS A 615 -9.57 -32.61 13.34
N PRO A 616 -10.88 -32.45 13.07
CA PRO A 616 -11.79 -33.55 12.67
C PRO A 616 -11.38 -34.35 11.43
N LEU A 617 -10.64 -33.74 10.51
CA LEU A 617 -10.14 -34.40 9.30
C LEU A 617 -9.05 -35.46 9.60
N ILE A 618 -8.20 -35.21 10.61
CA ILE A 618 -7.18 -36.15 11.08
C ILE A 618 -7.84 -37.29 11.86
N GLN A 619 -8.91 -37.00 12.61
CA GLN A 619 -9.75 -38.02 13.24
C GLN A 619 -10.40 -38.94 12.21
N HIS A 620 -10.88 -38.41 11.07
CA HIS A 620 -11.45 -39.20 9.97
C HIS A 620 -10.42 -40.15 9.33
N ILE A 621 -9.20 -39.66 9.09
CA ILE A 621 -8.10 -40.47 8.56
C ILE A 621 -7.70 -41.56 9.57
N MET A 622 -7.64 -41.25 10.87
CA MET A 622 -7.31 -42.22 11.92
C MET A 622 -8.45 -43.22 12.21
N LEU A 623 -9.71 -42.84 12.01
CA LEU A 623 -10.86 -43.76 12.11
C LEU A 623 -10.84 -44.80 10.98
N ALA A 624 -10.40 -44.39 9.78
CA ALA A 624 -10.11 -45.31 8.67
C ALA A 624 -8.94 -46.24 9.05
N MET A 625 -7.88 -45.73 9.67
CA MET A 625 -6.77 -46.56 10.19
C MET A 625 -7.21 -47.58 11.25
N ARG A 626 -8.16 -47.22 12.14
CA ARG A 626 -8.71 -48.13 13.17
C ARG A 626 -9.55 -49.27 12.57
N LYS A 627 -10.29 -48.99 11.49
CA LYS A 627 -11.11 -49.98 10.77
C LYS A 627 -10.24 -51.01 10.03
N GLU A 628 -9.09 -50.56 9.52
CA GLU A 628 -8.12 -51.41 8.81
C GLU A 628 -7.31 -52.29 9.78
N MET A 629 -6.84 -51.75 10.92
CA MET A 629 -6.05 -52.51 11.92
C MET A 629 -6.84 -53.66 12.57
N ASN A 630 -8.15 -53.53 12.72
CA ASN A 630 -9.01 -54.59 13.26
C ASN A 630 -9.32 -55.71 12.24
N ARG A 631 -8.98 -55.54 10.96
CA ARG A 631 -9.16 -56.56 9.91
C ARG A 631 -7.93 -57.44 9.70
N SER A 632 -6.77 -57.04 10.22
CA SER A 632 -5.48 -57.70 10.01
C SER A 632 -4.97 -58.50 11.22
N ILE A 633 -5.86 -58.90 12.14
CA ILE A 633 -5.51 -59.81 13.24
C ILE A 633 -5.94 -61.22 12.83
N ASP A 634 -4.98 -62.01 12.35
CA ASP A 634 -5.11 -63.45 12.13
C ASP A 634 -4.89 -64.18 13.48
N PRO A 635 -5.87 -64.94 14.03
CA PRO A 635 -5.76 -65.51 15.38
C PRO A 635 -4.77 -66.67 15.55
N ASP A 636 -4.22 -67.23 14.48
CA ASP A 636 -3.53 -68.54 14.53
C ASP A 636 -1.99 -68.50 14.54
N LEU A 637 -1.37 -67.32 14.59
CA LEU A 637 0.03 -67.22 14.97
C LEU A 637 0.10 -66.80 16.45
N PHE A 638 0.92 -67.50 17.24
CA PHE A 638 1.32 -67.24 18.63
C PHE A 638 0.73 -68.17 19.72
N THR A 639 1.36 -69.34 19.86
CA THR A 639 1.75 -69.85 21.19
C THR A 639 3.26 -70.08 21.21
N PRO A 640 3.97 -69.57 22.23
CA PRO A 640 4.83 -70.46 23.03
C PRO A 640 4.78 -70.16 24.55
N PRO A 641 5.37 -71.03 25.39
CA PRO A 641 5.01 -71.21 26.79
C PRO A 641 5.92 -70.46 27.79
N GLY A 642 5.36 -70.18 28.97
CA GLY A 642 6.08 -70.16 30.26
C GLY A 642 6.85 -68.89 30.65
N ALA A 643 6.24 -68.04 31.48
CA ALA A 643 6.82 -67.43 32.71
C ALA A 643 5.89 -66.32 33.26
N ALA A 644 5.71 -66.29 34.58
CA ALA A 644 4.73 -65.50 35.32
C ALA A 644 5.02 -63.97 35.40
N PRO A 645 4.00 -63.11 35.65
CA PRO A 645 4.18 -61.66 35.78
C PRO A 645 4.37 -61.21 37.24
N PRO A 646 5.15 -60.14 37.53
CA PRO A 646 5.05 -59.41 38.78
C PRO A 646 4.19 -58.12 38.65
N PRO A 647 3.70 -57.57 39.77
CA PRO A 647 2.46 -56.78 39.83
C PRO A 647 2.64 -55.26 39.62
N LEU A 648 1.56 -54.61 39.17
CA LEU A 648 1.39 -53.15 39.12
C LEU A 648 0.94 -52.60 40.48
N PRO A 649 1.41 -51.42 40.93
CA PRO A 649 0.81 -50.69 42.04
C PRO A 649 -0.37 -49.81 41.58
N PRO A 650 -1.34 -49.50 42.48
CA PRO A 650 -2.66 -49.00 42.12
C PRO A 650 -2.72 -47.49 41.84
N LEU A 651 -3.68 -47.12 40.98
CA LEU A 651 -4.10 -45.75 40.67
C LEU A 651 -4.89 -45.15 41.84
N VAL A 652 -4.63 -43.88 42.16
CA VAL A 652 -5.46 -43.05 43.04
C VAL A 652 -6.18 -42.04 42.15
N GLU A 653 -7.50 -42.16 42.07
CA GLU A 653 -8.41 -41.14 41.54
C GLU A 653 -8.67 -40.08 42.63
N THR A 654 -8.75 -38.80 42.23
CA THR A 654 -9.47 -37.79 43.01
C THR A 654 -10.21 -36.84 42.07
N ASP A 655 -11.45 -36.56 42.48
CA ASP A 655 -12.56 -35.93 41.78
C ASP A 655 -12.41 -34.42 41.47
N ASP A 656 -13.28 -33.99 40.55
CA ASP A 656 -13.58 -32.63 40.12
C ASP A 656 -14.03 -31.66 41.26
N TYR A 657 -13.93 -30.35 40.93
CA TYR A 657 -14.45 -29.12 41.58
C TYR A 657 -13.60 -28.41 42.64
N ILE A 658 -13.16 -27.18 42.33
CA ILE A 658 -13.51 -25.90 42.99
C ILE A 658 -12.88 -24.70 42.25
N MET A 659 -13.66 -23.62 42.18
CA MET A 659 -13.35 -22.28 41.66
C MET A 659 -12.10 -21.60 42.23
N SER A 660 -11.38 -20.86 41.38
CA SER A 660 -11.11 -19.40 41.50
C SER A 660 -10.51 -18.86 40.21
#